data_AF-A0A1A3NIM5-F1
#
_entry.id   AF-A0A1A3NIM5-F1
#
_cell.length_a   1.000
_cell.length_b   1.000
_cell.length_c   1.000
_cell.angle_alpha   90.00
_cell.angle_beta   90.00
_cell.angle_gamma   90.00
#
_symmetry.space_group_name_H-M   'P 1'
#
loop_
_entity.id
_entity.type
_entity.pdbx_description
1 polymer ?
#
loop_
_entity_poly.entity_id
_entity_poly.type
_entity_poly.pdbx_seq_one_letter_code
_entity_poly.pdbx_strand_id
1 'polypeptide(L)'
;MSLLVALPDVMGAATEDLARIGWTVAEVHSAAAASTTGILAAAQDEVSAAIAALFSEHGQNYQSLSAQAATFHQRFVQALAAGSNAYANAEAANAAPLQAVLDAVNVPIQRLTGRPLIGNGANAAPGSGLDGAPGGWLMGDGGAGGSGAPGQRGGNGGAAGLLGTGGAGGAGGSAATTTSAGGAGGNGGAGGWLAGNGGAGGTGGTGGVISGSGGAGGSGGAGGLLGGGGNGGNGGLSPNTVGGTGPANGTGGAGGAGGNGGLLGGFLGSGGGNGGAGGAGFVSGGNGGAGGSGGLIAGFGGSGGDGGAATHVLQAGGNGGSGGNGGNGGLLFGAGGAGGDGGYSPVGGIGGSGGRGGNAGLFFSSGGAGGTGGFGDDGGGKGGAGGNAGFSGNGGVGGAGGMAETLSGGRGGAGGYGGLLLGNGGAGGTAGLGGNVLPVSGGAGGNAFLIGNGGNGGVGNVLGVGGASGVLLGLDGFNAPASTSQWHTFQQNALNALNAPARLLTGRPLIGNGAPGAYGSSASGGGGGWLLGDGGAGGSAGALGQSGGSGGNAGLFGTGGSGGPGQFSPGVAGQAGAGGAGGAGGWLLGNGGVGGTGGTGVVDGLAGVGGIGGGGGLFGAGGGGGVGGFSEDGTAGTGGRGGNGGLLAGLVSAGGGDGGTGGNGLFNGGAGGAGGNAGLLGGPGGAGGAGGVGGFNAATPGNGGVGGAGGNGGTLFGNGGAGGSGGFSQLGTGGAGGTGGMSGLLMSGGDGGTGGQGLFGGTGGAGGNATLLGCGGAGGTGGSSGASLPGNSGTAGNGGNGGRAGALIGIGGAGGAGGQSPAVGGGGGNTVLSGNGGNAVLIGVGGNGGNSGTPLYLGGSGGIGGVLLGRNGSDGLP
;
A
#
# COMPACT_ATOMS: atom_id res chain seq x y z
N MET A 1 1.27 26.96 -37.71
CA MET A 1 2.49 26.26 -37.25
C MET A 1 2.03 25.00 -36.56
N SER A 2 2.45 23.82 -37.02
CA SER A 2 2.18 22.56 -36.30
C SER A 2 3.10 22.51 -35.07
N LEU A 3 2.52 22.30 -33.89
CA LEU A 3 3.28 22.06 -32.67
C LEU A 3 3.99 20.71 -32.81
N LEU A 4 5.31 20.73 -32.93
CA LEU A 4 6.13 19.52 -32.85
C LEU A 4 6.47 19.28 -31.37
N VAL A 5 5.91 18.24 -30.77
CA VAL A 5 6.23 17.83 -29.39
C VAL A 5 7.21 16.67 -29.48
N ALA A 6 8.48 16.91 -29.15
CA ALA A 6 9.45 15.85 -28.89
C ALA A 6 9.47 15.56 -27.38
N LEU A 7 9.53 14.30 -26.99
CA LEU A 7 9.61 13.86 -25.59
C LEU A 7 10.95 13.12 -25.41
N PRO A 8 12.06 13.82 -25.14
CA PRO A 8 13.39 13.22 -25.03
C PRO A 8 13.42 12.04 -24.05
N ASP A 9 12.72 12.15 -22.91
CA ASP A 9 12.62 11.10 -21.89
C ASP A 9 11.98 9.80 -22.42
N VAL A 10 10.90 9.91 -23.20
CA VAL A 10 10.20 8.76 -23.79
C VAL A 10 11.06 8.10 -24.86
N MET A 11 11.79 8.90 -25.64
CA MET A 11 12.75 8.39 -26.63
C MET A 11 13.97 7.74 -25.96
N GLY A 12 14.38 8.23 -24.79
CA GLY A 12 15.42 7.62 -23.96
C GLY A 12 15.01 6.23 -23.47
N ALA A 13 13.85 6.12 -22.82
CA ALA A 13 13.32 4.84 -22.36
C ALA A 13 13.13 3.83 -23.51
N ALA A 14 12.60 4.28 -24.65
CA ALA A 14 12.44 3.44 -25.83
C ALA A 14 13.80 2.94 -26.38
N THR A 15 14.84 3.77 -26.33
CA THR A 15 16.22 3.39 -26.70
C THR A 15 16.73 2.24 -25.84
N GLU A 16 16.49 2.29 -24.53
CA GLU A 16 16.89 1.24 -23.58
C GLU A 16 16.13 -0.06 -23.81
N ASP A 17 14.81 0.01 -23.99
CA ASP A 17 13.98 -1.16 -24.29
C ASP A 17 14.40 -1.82 -25.61
N LEU A 18 14.67 -1.02 -26.65
CA LEU A 18 15.19 -1.52 -27.92
C LEU A 18 16.56 -2.16 -27.74
N ALA A 19 17.47 -1.58 -26.96
CA ALA A 19 18.78 -2.17 -26.67
C ALA A 19 18.64 -3.53 -25.97
N ARG A 20 17.70 -3.66 -25.01
CA ARG A 20 17.39 -4.93 -24.33
C ARG A 20 16.86 -5.98 -25.31
N ILE A 21 15.91 -5.62 -26.19
CA ILE A 21 15.39 -6.52 -27.23
C ILE A 21 16.53 -7.01 -28.14
N GLY A 22 17.42 -6.09 -28.55
CA GLY A 22 18.55 -6.43 -29.42
C GLY A 22 19.49 -7.47 -28.79
N TRP A 23 19.75 -7.35 -27.49
CA TRP A 23 20.53 -8.33 -26.72
C TRP A 23 19.84 -9.69 -26.63
N THR A 24 18.57 -9.72 -26.23
CA THR A 24 17.80 -10.97 -26.08
C THR A 24 17.71 -11.73 -27.40
N VAL A 25 17.46 -11.02 -28.51
CA VAL A 25 17.36 -11.63 -29.84
C VAL A 25 18.73 -12.19 -30.27
N ALA A 26 19.82 -11.45 -30.08
CA ALA A 26 21.17 -11.92 -30.41
C ALA A 26 21.58 -13.18 -29.62
N GLU A 27 21.19 -13.28 -28.35
CA GLU A 27 21.45 -14.44 -27.51
C GLU A 27 20.68 -15.68 -27.98
N VAL A 28 19.38 -15.53 -28.31
CA VAL A 28 18.56 -16.61 -28.85
C VAL A 28 19.11 -17.11 -30.20
N HIS A 29 19.54 -16.18 -31.07
CA HIS A 29 20.15 -16.53 -32.36
C HIS A 29 21.46 -17.29 -32.20
N SER A 30 22.31 -16.93 -31.22
CA SER A 30 23.56 -17.66 -30.97
C SER A 30 23.30 -19.04 -30.35
N ALA A 31 22.35 -19.14 -29.43
CA ALA A 31 21.98 -20.42 -28.81
C ALA A 31 21.43 -21.43 -29.81
N ALA A 32 20.66 -20.97 -30.82
CA ALA A 32 20.08 -21.83 -31.85
C ALA A 32 21.04 -22.19 -33.00
N ALA A 33 22.23 -21.59 -33.07
CA ALA A 33 23.14 -21.74 -34.20
C ALA A 33 23.56 -23.21 -34.42
N ALA A 34 24.07 -23.87 -33.39
CA ALA A 34 24.58 -25.24 -33.52
C ALA A 34 23.50 -26.26 -33.94
N SER A 35 22.29 -26.13 -33.40
CA SER A 35 21.16 -27.04 -33.69
C SER A 35 20.54 -26.82 -35.07
N THR A 36 20.75 -25.67 -35.70
CA THR A 36 20.16 -25.32 -37.00
C THR A 36 21.13 -25.44 -38.17
N THR A 37 22.44 -25.36 -37.91
CA THR A 37 23.49 -25.47 -38.96
C THR A 37 24.18 -26.84 -38.99
N GLY A 38 23.97 -27.68 -37.98
CA GLY A 38 24.62 -28.99 -37.82
C GLY A 38 23.66 -30.18 -37.94
N ILE A 39 22.69 -30.13 -38.87
CA ILE A 39 21.69 -31.20 -39.00
C ILE A 39 22.34 -32.45 -39.61
N LEU A 40 22.18 -33.58 -38.91
CA LEU A 40 22.70 -34.88 -39.35
C LEU A 40 21.67 -35.60 -40.24
N ALA A 41 22.16 -36.36 -41.22
CA ALA A 41 21.32 -37.21 -42.05
C ALA A 41 20.61 -38.28 -41.19
N ALA A 42 19.30 -38.45 -41.39
CA ALA A 42 18.49 -39.41 -40.62
C ALA A 42 18.83 -40.88 -40.93
N ALA A 43 19.35 -41.15 -42.12
CA ALA A 43 19.87 -42.45 -42.56
C ALA A 43 21.02 -42.24 -43.57
N GLN A 44 21.67 -43.33 -43.99
CA GLN A 44 22.85 -43.32 -44.87
C GLN A 44 22.51 -43.14 -46.36
N ASP A 45 21.23 -42.90 -46.69
CA ASP A 45 20.79 -42.70 -48.06
C ASP A 45 21.01 -41.25 -48.55
N GLU A 46 21.10 -41.10 -49.87
CA GLU A 46 21.37 -39.82 -50.53
C GLU A 46 20.26 -38.78 -50.30
N VAL A 47 19.01 -39.20 -50.09
CA VAL A 47 17.88 -38.29 -49.84
C VAL A 47 17.99 -37.69 -48.45
N SER A 48 18.29 -38.49 -47.44
CA SER A 48 18.55 -38.02 -46.08
C SER A 48 19.75 -37.06 -46.01
N ALA A 49 20.82 -37.34 -46.77
CA ALA A 49 22.00 -36.47 -46.85
C ALA A 49 21.69 -35.13 -47.54
N ALA A 50 20.94 -35.15 -48.65
CA ALA A 50 20.54 -33.95 -49.38
C ALA A 50 19.60 -33.05 -48.56
N ILE A 51 18.66 -33.63 -47.81
CA ILE A 51 17.74 -32.89 -46.92
C ILE A 51 18.51 -32.25 -45.75
N ALA A 52 19.43 -32.98 -45.13
CA ALA A 52 20.27 -32.44 -44.06
C ALA A 52 21.17 -31.28 -44.54
N ALA A 53 21.72 -31.38 -45.75
CA ALA A 53 22.50 -30.32 -46.38
C ALA A 53 21.64 -29.08 -46.68
N LEU A 54 20.44 -29.25 -47.25
CA LEU A 54 19.50 -28.15 -47.53
C LEU A 54 19.14 -27.37 -46.27
N PHE A 55 18.79 -28.05 -45.18
CA PHE A 55 18.44 -27.37 -43.94
C PHE A 55 19.64 -26.74 -43.24
N SER A 56 20.82 -27.35 -43.31
CA SER A 56 22.06 -26.77 -42.75
C SER A 56 22.48 -25.51 -43.50
N GLU A 57 22.36 -25.50 -44.84
CA GLU A 57 22.59 -24.32 -45.67
C GLU A 57 21.55 -23.21 -45.39
N HIS A 58 20.28 -23.57 -45.23
CA HIS A 58 19.23 -22.64 -44.82
C HIS A 58 19.53 -22.00 -43.44
N GLY A 59 20.00 -22.81 -42.48
CA GLY A 59 20.44 -22.34 -41.17
C GLY A 59 21.61 -21.35 -41.27
N GLN A 60 22.61 -21.63 -42.11
CA GLN A 60 23.75 -20.72 -42.31
C GLN A 60 23.33 -19.38 -42.95
N ASN A 61 22.43 -19.42 -43.94
CA ASN A 61 21.88 -18.22 -44.57
C ASN A 61 21.04 -17.38 -43.58
N TYR A 62 20.25 -18.03 -42.72
CA TYR A 62 19.49 -17.37 -41.66
C TYR A 62 20.41 -16.71 -40.62
N GLN A 63 21.53 -17.34 -40.24
CA GLN A 63 22.51 -16.75 -39.32
C GLN A 63 23.19 -15.51 -39.91
N SER A 64 23.55 -15.53 -41.20
CA SER A 64 24.09 -14.37 -41.90
C SER A 64 23.10 -13.18 -41.94
N LEU A 65 21.83 -13.46 -42.22
CA LEU A 65 20.77 -12.43 -42.22
C LEU A 65 20.54 -11.87 -40.81
N SER A 66 20.55 -12.71 -39.78
CA SER A 66 20.37 -12.30 -38.38
C SER A 66 21.48 -11.37 -37.90
N ALA A 67 22.73 -11.60 -38.32
CA ALA A 67 23.86 -10.70 -38.04
C ALA A 67 23.71 -9.32 -38.72
N GLN A 68 23.19 -9.29 -39.94
CA GLN A 68 22.89 -8.04 -40.64
C GLN A 68 21.75 -7.26 -39.95
N ALA A 69 20.71 -7.96 -39.49
CA ALA A 69 19.62 -7.37 -38.73
C ALA A 69 20.08 -6.80 -37.37
N ALA A 70 20.98 -7.49 -36.67
CA ALA A 70 21.58 -7.01 -35.42
C ALA A 70 22.38 -5.71 -35.62
N THR A 71 23.14 -5.62 -36.72
CA THR A 71 23.90 -4.40 -37.07
C THR A 71 22.97 -3.22 -37.39
N PHE A 72 21.88 -3.47 -38.12
CA PHE A 72 20.86 -2.46 -38.39
C PHE A 72 20.21 -1.95 -37.11
N HIS A 73 19.81 -2.87 -36.23
CA HIS A 73 19.21 -2.56 -34.94
C HIS A 73 20.12 -1.69 -34.06
N GLN A 74 21.41 -2.01 -33.99
CA GLN A 74 22.40 -1.20 -33.26
C GLN A 74 22.48 0.23 -33.78
N ARG A 75 22.51 0.42 -35.12
CA ARG A 75 22.55 1.75 -35.73
C ARG A 75 21.26 2.54 -35.49
N PHE A 76 20.11 1.86 -35.47
CA PHE A 76 18.82 2.47 -35.16
C PHE A 76 18.77 2.98 -33.72
N VAL A 77 19.18 2.17 -32.75
CA VAL A 77 19.29 2.56 -31.33
C VAL A 77 20.25 3.74 -31.14
N GLN A 78 21.42 3.71 -31.80
CA GLN A 78 22.39 4.82 -31.76
C GLN A 78 21.84 6.12 -32.35
N ALA A 79 21.12 6.05 -33.47
CA ALA A 79 20.52 7.23 -34.10
C ALA A 79 19.38 7.82 -33.25
N LEU A 80 18.57 6.98 -32.61
CA LEU A 80 17.52 7.42 -31.70
C LEU A 80 18.09 8.11 -30.45
N ALA A 81 19.16 7.54 -29.88
CA ALA A 81 19.90 8.16 -28.77
C ALA A 81 20.48 9.53 -29.14
N ALA A 82 21.10 9.64 -30.33
CA ALA A 82 21.63 10.90 -30.82
C ALA A 82 20.54 11.95 -31.06
N GLY A 83 19.38 11.54 -31.59
CA GLY A 83 18.20 12.40 -31.74
C GLY A 83 17.68 12.92 -30.41
N SER A 84 17.53 12.05 -29.41
CA SER A 84 17.11 12.44 -28.05
C SER A 84 18.06 13.48 -27.44
N ASN A 85 19.38 13.23 -27.51
CA ASN A 85 20.39 14.16 -27.01
C ASN A 85 20.37 15.52 -27.72
N ALA A 86 20.07 15.57 -29.02
CA ALA A 86 19.99 16.83 -29.76
C ALA A 86 18.81 17.69 -29.27
N TYR A 87 17.65 17.08 -29.02
CA TYR A 87 16.50 17.78 -28.46
C TYR A 87 16.74 18.22 -27.01
N ALA A 88 17.33 17.37 -26.17
CA ALA A 88 17.68 17.72 -24.79
C ALA A 88 18.68 18.89 -24.72
N ASN A 89 19.70 18.92 -25.58
CA ASN A 89 20.67 20.02 -25.65
C ASN A 89 20.02 21.34 -26.12
N ALA A 90 19.07 21.27 -27.05
CA ALA A 90 18.32 22.44 -27.49
C ALA A 90 17.47 23.02 -26.35
N GLU A 91 16.85 22.16 -25.54
CA GLU A 91 16.11 22.58 -24.34
C GLU A 91 17.04 23.22 -23.30
N ALA A 92 18.19 22.61 -23.02
CA ALA A 92 19.18 23.15 -22.07
C ALA A 92 19.73 24.52 -22.50
N ALA A 93 20.02 24.72 -23.79
CA ALA A 93 20.48 26.00 -24.33
C ALA A 93 19.43 27.11 -24.18
N ASN A 94 18.15 26.76 -24.32
CA ASN A 94 17.04 27.70 -24.15
C ASN A 94 16.74 28.00 -22.67
N ALA A 95 17.08 27.10 -21.73
CA ALA A 95 16.88 27.28 -20.30
C ALA A 95 18.01 28.07 -19.59
N ALA A 96 19.23 28.07 -20.13
CA ALA A 96 20.41 28.66 -19.50
C ALA A 96 20.28 30.15 -19.08
N PRO A 97 19.64 31.05 -19.87
CA PRO A 97 19.44 32.45 -19.45
C PRO A 97 18.54 32.60 -18.23
N LEU A 98 17.52 31.74 -18.07
CA LEU A 98 16.62 31.78 -16.92
C LEU A 98 17.32 31.29 -15.64
N GLN A 99 18.20 30.30 -15.76
CA GLN A 99 18.98 29.79 -14.63
C GLN A 99 19.90 30.88 -14.03
N ALA A 100 20.52 31.71 -14.88
CA ALA A 100 21.35 32.83 -14.43
C ALA A 100 20.56 33.89 -13.64
N VAL A 101 19.31 34.14 -14.02
CA VAL A 101 18.41 35.06 -13.30
C VAL A 101 18.05 34.47 -11.93
N LEU A 102 17.74 33.17 -11.86
CA LEU A 102 17.44 32.50 -10.60
C LEU A 102 18.63 32.51 -9.62
N ASP A 103 19.85 32.31 -10.13
CA ASP A 103 21.05 32.40 -9.32
C ASP A 103 21.27 33.83 -8.79
N ALA A 104 21.06 34.85 -9.63
CA ALA A 104 21.14 36.26 -9.21
C ALA A 104 20.12 36.61 -8.13
N VAL A 105 18.90 36.04 -8.18
CA VAL A 105 17.85 36.21 -7.16
C VAL A 105 18.18 35.45 -5.87
N ASN A 106 18.75 34.25 -5.97
CA ASN A 106 19.06 33.41 -4.81
C ASN A 106 20.27 33.92 -4.02
N VAL A 107 21.30 34.45 -4.68
CA VAL A 107 22.57 34.83 -4.05
C VAL A 107 22.40 35.78 -2.85
N PRO A 108 21.62 36.87 -2.92
CA PRO A 108 21.40 37.74 -1.77
C PRO A 108 20.75 37.02 -0.57
N ILE A 109 19.72 36.21 -0.82
CA ILE A 109 18.99 35.48 0.23
C ILE A 109 19.87 34.38 0.83
N GLN A 110 20.59 33.63 0.01
CA GLN A 110 21.49 32.58 0.47
C GLN A 110 22.63 33.13 1.34
N ARG A 111 23.16 34.33 1.03
CA ARG A 111 24.15 35.00 1.91
C ARG A 111 23.56 35.45 3.24
N LEU A 112 22.30 35.89 3.25
CA LEU A 112 21.64 36.43 4.45
C LEU A 112 21.12 35.33 5.38
N THR A 113 20.60 34.23 4.84
CA THR A 113 19.89 33.22 5.62
C THR A 113 20.51 31.82 5.54
N GLY A 114 21.56 31.63 4.74
CA GLY A 114 22.15 30.31 4.47
C GLY A 114 21.27 29.37 3.64
N ARG A 115 20.16 29.86 3.06
CA ARG A 115 19.16 29.08 2.32
C ARG A 115 18.74 29.82 1.05
N PRO A 116 18.58 29.15 -0.10
CA PRO A 116 18.10 29.82 -1.30
C PRO A 116 16.64 30.27 -1.14
N LEU A 117 16.18 31.15 -2.03
CA LEU A 117 14.76 31.50 -2.13
C LEU A 117 14.00 30.43 -2.92
N ILE A 118 14.58 29.98 -4.04
CA ILE A 118 14.02 28.97 -4.95
C ILE A 118 15.05 27.86 -5.18
N GLY A 119 14.66 26.62 -4.93
CA GLY A 119 15.47 25.43 -5.14
C GLY A 119 15.26 24.40 -4.03
N ASN A 120 15.47 23.13 -4.34
CA ASN A 120 15.34 22.05 -3.37
C ASN A 120 16.50 22.06 -2.37
N GLY A 121 16.27 21.43 -1.22
CA GLY A 121 17.31 21.12 -0.25
C GLY A 121 18.23 20.03 -0.79
N ALA A 122 19.51 20.12 -0.45
CA ALA A 122 20.48 19.09 -0.80
C ALA A 122 20.19 17.78 -0.03
N ASN A 123 20.26 16.65 -0.74
CA ASN A 123 20.24 15.33 -0.10
C ASN A 123 21.50 15.15 0.76
N ALA A 124 21.37 14.47 1.89
CA ALA A 124 22.51 14.04 2.70
C ALA A 124 23.16 12.77 2.11
N ALA A 125 24.45 12.58 2.36
CA ALA A 125 25.22 11.48 1.78
C ALA A 125 24.75 10.09 2.29
N PRO A 126 24.68 9.06 1.43
CA PRO A 126 24.46 7.68 1.85
C PRO A 126 25.45 7.22 2.94
N GLY A 127 24.99 6.39 3.87
CA GLY A 127 25.79 5.86 4.99
C GLY A 127 26.14 6.87 6.08
N SER A 128 25.83 8.16 5.92
CA SER A 128 26.18 9.20 6.90
C SER A 128 25.22 9.27 8.09
N GLY A 129 23.97 8.83 7.93
CA GLY A 129 22.89 9.05 8.89
C GLY A 129 22.56 10.54 9.13
N LEU A 130 23.06 11.46 8.29
CA LEU A 130 22.84 12.90 8.42
C LEU A 130 21.49 13.31 7.83
N ASP A 131 20.91 14.36 8.40
CA ASP A 131 19.64 14.91 7.96
C ASP A 131 19.78 15.64 6.61
N GLY A 132 18.75 15.55 5.77
CA GLY A 132 18.67 16.29 4.53
C GLY A 132 18.55 17.81 4.77
N ALA A 133 19.12 18.60 3.87
CA ALA A 133 19.04 20.05 3.99
C ALA A 133 17.62 20.55 3.69
N PRO A 134 17.19 21.67 4.30
CA PRO A 134 15.87 22.22 4.04
C PRO A 134 15.79 22.87 2.64
N GLY A 135 14.59 22.85 2.04
CA GLY A 135 14.29 23.52 0.78
C GLY A 135 14.40 25.04 0.85
N GLY A 136 14.39 25.68 -0.32
CA GLY A 136 14.37 27.14 -0.44
C GLY A 136 13.12 27.76 0.18
N TRP A 137 13.20 29.02 0.62
CA TRP A 137 12.13 29.64 1.42
C TRP A 137 10.78 29.72 0.71
N LEU A 138 10.76 29.95 -0.60
CA LEU A 138 9.52 30.14 -1.36
C LEU A 138 9.08 28.86 -2.08
N MET A 139 9.98 28.26 -2.85
CA MET A 139 9.71 27.02 -3.60
C MET A 139 10.91 26.09 -3.48
N GLY A 140 10.67 24.89 -2.95
CA GLY A 140 11.69 23.88 -2.85
C GLY A 140 11.27 22.73 -1.95
N ASP A 141 11.50 21.52 -2.45
CA ASP A 141 11.38 20.32 -1.64
C ASP A 141 12.52 20.24 -0.63
N GLY A 142 12.28 19.51 0.47
CA GLY A 142 13.35 19.13 1.38
C GLY A 142 14.29 18.10 0.77
N GLY A 143 15.57 18.15 1.11
CA GLY A 143 16.53 17.13 0.71
C GLY A 143 16.28 15.80 1.42
N ALA A 144 16.59 14.68 0.76
CA ALA A 144 16.50 13.36 1.37
C ALA A 144 17.54 13.18 2.50
N GLY A 145 17.17 12.48 3.56
CA GLY A 145 18.09 12.06 4.61
C GLY A 145 19.08 11.00 4.14
N GLY A 146 20.30 11.03 4.67
CA GLY A 146 21.33 10.04 4.38
C GLY A 146 20.99 8.70 5.02
N SER A 147 21.21 7.58 4.31
CA SER A 147 21.07 6.27 4.93
C SER A 147 22.06 6.10 6.09
N GLY A 148 21.73 5.24 7.07
CA GLY A 148 22.62 4.96 8.20
C GLY A 148 23.78 4.04 7.81
N ALA A 149 24.95 4.25 8.44
CA ALA A 149 26.02 3.26 8.47
C ALA A 149 25.54 1.96 9.16
N PRO A 150 26.27 0.83 9.05
CA PRO A 150 25.83 -0.41 9.68
C PRO A 150 25.46 -0.26 11.16
N GLY A 151 24.25 -0.68 11.52
CA GLY A 151 23.64 -0.58 12.85
C GLY A 151 23.22 0.84 13.28
N GLN A 152 23.48 1.86 12.47
CA GLN A 152 23.14 3.26 12.76
C GLN A 152 21.82 3.67 12.12
N ARG A 153 21.15 4.65 12.73
CA ARG A 153 19.91 5.19 12.20
C ARG A 153 20.13 5.96 10.90
N GLY A 154 19.10 6.00 10.05
CA GLY A 154 19.03 6.92 8.94
C GLY A 154 18.79 8.36 9.40
N GLY A 155 19.25 9.32 8.60
CA GLY A 155 19.01 10.74 8.82
C GLY A 155 17.59 11.15 8.46
N ASN A 156 17.07 12.19 9.09
CA ASN A 156 15.75 12.71 8.77
C ASN A 156 15.74 13.43 7.42
N GLY A 157 14.58 13.47 6.77
CA GLY A 157 14.39 14.32 5.60
C GLY A 157 14.37 15.80 5.96
N GLY A 158 14.83 16.65 5.06
CA GLY A 158 14.78 18.10 5.20
C GLY A 158 13.35 18.62 5.12
N ALA A 159 13.06 19.73 5.80
CA ALA A 159 11.77 20.42 5.65
C ALA A 159 11.72 21.20 4.33
N ALA A 160 10.54 21.28 3.72
CA ALA A 160 10.30 22.14 2.56
C ALA A 160 10.20 23.64 2.91
N GLY A 161 10.05 24.47 1.87
CA GLY A 161 9.83 25.91 1.94
C GLY A 161 8.41 26.35 2.27
N LEU A 162 7.94 27.41 1.62
CA LEU A 162 6.51 27.78 1.61
C LEU A 162 5.70 26.79 0.76
N LEU A 163 6.22 26.47 -0.43
CA LEU A 163 5.71 25.45 -1.34
C LEU A 163 6.75 24.35 -1.50
N GLY A 164 6.33 23.10 -1.33
CA GLY A 164 7.15 21.92 -1.61
C GLY A 164 6.86 20.76 -0.66
N THR A 165 7.34 19.58 -1.04
CA THR A 165 7.22 18.35 -0.27
C THR A 165 8.41 18.18 0.67
N GLY A 166 8.15 17.67 1.86
CA GLY A 166 9.23 17.32 2.79
C GLY A 166 10.12 16.24 2.21
N GLY A 167 11.42 16.29 2.51
CA GLY A 167 12.37 15.28 2.06
C GLY A 167 12.06 13.91 2.65
N ALA A 168 12.36 12.84 1.92
CA ALA A 168 12.26 11.49 2.46
C ALA A 168 13.29 11.25 3.58
N GLY A 169 12.93 10.49 4.60
CA GLY A 169 13.86 10.00 5.61
C GLY A 169 14.83 8.97 5.02
N GLY A 170 16.07 8.97 5.49
CA GLY A 170 17.08 7.99 5.10
C GLY A 170 16.78 6.60 5.67
N ALA A 171 17.10 5.55 4.93
CA ALA A 171 17.00 4.18 5.41
C ALA A 171 17.94 3.94 6.61
N GLY A 172 17.53 3.10 7.56
CA GLY A 172 18.39 2.62 8.63
C GLY A 172 19.46 1.67 8.09
N GLY A 173 20.66 1.71 8.67
CA GLY A 173 21.74 0.82 8.24
C GLY A 173 21.52 -0.61 8.70
N SER A 174 21.84 -1.59 7.85
CA SER A 174 21.84 -3.01 8.20
C SER A 174 22.75 -3.29 9.41
N ALA A 175 22.49 -4.35 10.16
CA ALA A 175 23.22 -4.69 11.37
C ALA A 175 24.76 -4.67 11.19
N ALA A 176 25.46 -4.12 12.19
CA ALA A 176 26.92 -4.03 12.19
C ALA A 176 27.61 -5.38 12.44
N THR A 177 26.93 -6.30 13.13
CA THR A 177 27.38 -7.66 13.42
C THR A 177 26.26 -8.66 13.20
N THR A 178 26.60 -9.95 13.22
CA THR A 178 25.63 -11.05 13.10
C THR A 178 24.62 -11.12 14.25
N THR A 179 24.83 -10.39 15.35
CA THR A 179 23.93 -10.39 16.53
C THR A 179 23.33 -9.02 16.85
N SER A 180 23.81 -7.93 16.22
CA SER A 180 23.29 -6.59 16.46
C SER A 180 21.96 -6.34 15.73
N ALA A 181 21.15 -5.42 16.24
CA ALA A 181 19.95 -4.96 15.55
C ALA A 181 20.28 -4.10 14.32
N GLY A 182 19.33 -4.02 13.39
CA GLY A 182 19.35 -3.02 12.33
C GLY A 182 19.07 -1.62 12.88
N GLY A 183 19.62 -0.60 12.22
CA GLY A 183 19.37 0.79 12.56
C GLY A 183 17.94 1.21 12.20
N ALA A 184 17.38 2.16 12.94
CA ALA A 184 16.06 2.70 12.61
C ALA A 184 16.09 3.58 11.36
N GLY A 185 14.97 3.65 10.63
CA GLY A 185 14.79 4.64 9.56
C GLY A 185 14.74 6.07 10.10
N GLY A 186 15.14 7.03 9.28
CA GLY A 186 15.00 8.46 9.56
C GLY A 186 13.57 8.94 9.34
N ASN A 187 13.15 9.98 10.04
CA ASN A 187 11.81 10.54 9.85
C ASN A 187 11.73 11.32 8.55
N GLY A 188 10.55 11.37 7.93
CA GLY A 188 10.29 12.26 6.81
C GLY A 188 10.29 13.74 7.24
N GLY A 189 10.70 14.62 6.33
CA GLY A 189 10.71 16.07 6.55
C GLY A 189 9.31 16.67 6.52
N ALA A 190 9.12 17.83 7.13
CA ALA A 190 7.84 18.53 7.07
C ALA A 190 7.58 19.10 5.65
N GLY A 191 6.32 19.04 5.21
CA GLY A 191 5.85 19.68 3.99
C GLY A 191 5.90 21.21 4.08
N GLY A 192 5.79 21.88 2.94
CA GLY A 192 5.95 23.32 2.84
C GLY A 192 4.85 24.06 3.60
N TRP A 193 5.19 25.17 4.26
CA TRP A 193 4.30 25.81 5.24
C TRP A 193 2.89 26.09 4.71
N LEU A 194 2.76 26.50 3.45
CA LEU A 194 1.46 26.71 2.81
C LEU A 194 0.96 25.41 2.16
N ALA A 195 1.76 24.81 1.27
CA ALA A 195 1.33 23.64 0.52
C ALA A 195 2.48 22.67 0.23
N GLY A 196 2.10 21.39 0.19
CA GLY A 196 2.98 20.26 -0.06
C GLY A 196 2.94 19.26 1.08
N ASN A 197 3.08 17.99 0.71
CA ASN A 197 2.96 16.88 1.64
C ASN A 197 4.21 16.76 2.52
N GLY A 198 4.06 16.17 3.70
CA GLY A 198 5.21 15.70 4.46
C GLY A 198 5.96 14.60 3.70
N GLY A 199 7.26 14.49 3.93
CA GLY A 199 8.08 13.46 3.33
C GLY A 199 7.79 12.08 3.92
N ALA A 200 8.04 11.02 3.13
CA ALA A 200 7.96 9.66 3.62
C ALA A 200 9.06 9.37 4.67
N GLY A 201 8.76 8.55 5.66
CA GLY A 201 9.73 8.00 6.59
C GLY A 201 10.65 6.97 5.93
N GLY A 202 11.89 6.88 6.39
CA GLY A 202 12.87 5.92 5.91
C GLY A 202 12.56 4.50 6.40
N THR A 203 12.93 3.50 5.61
CA THR A 203 12.81 2.09 6.01
C THR A 203 13.79 1.74 7.13
N GLY A 204 13.43 0.78 7.99
CA GLY A 204 14.31 0.24 9.00
C GLY A 204 15.36 -0.71 8.41
N GLY A 205 16.55 -0.73 9.00
CA GLY A 205 17.67 -1.59 8.61
C GLY A 205 17.44 -3.06 8.96
N THR A 206 18.09 -3.97 8.23
CA THR A 206 18.00 -5.41 8.50
C THR A 206 18.81 -5.79 9.74
N GLY A 207 18.30 -6.71 10.56
CA GLY A 207 18.98 -7.27 11.72
C GLY A 207 20.12 -8.24 11.37
N GLY A 208 20.95 -8.57 12.35
CA GLY A 208 22.01 -9.56 12.20
C GLY A 208 21.49 -11.00 12.11
N VAL A 209 22.16 -11.83 11.29
CA VAL A 209 21.70 -13.17 10.89
C VAL A 209 21.60 -14.25 11.98
N ILE A 210 22.09 -14.00 13.20
CA ILE A 210 22.06 -14.96 14.32
C ILE A 210 21.00 -14.56 15.36
N SER A 211 20.93 -13.30 15.77
CA SER A 211 19.99 -12.84 16.82
C SER A 211 19.64 -11.35 16.76
N GLY A 212 19.79 -10.70 15.62
CA GLY A 212 19.52 -9.27 15.48
C GLY A 212 18.08 -8.97 15.08
N SER A 213 17.41 -8.07 15.80
CA SER A 213 16.09 -7.57 15.41
C SER A 213 16.17 -6.61 14.22
N GLY A 214 15.08 -6.51 13.46
CA GLY A 214 14.96 -5.48 12.43
C GLY A 214 14.87 -4.08 13.07
N GLY A 215 15.42 -3.08 12.39
CA GLY A 215 15.27 -1.68 12.80
C GLY A 215 13.84 -1.18 12.58
N ALA A 216 13.33 -0.28 13.42
CA ALA A 216 12.03 0.32 13.17
C ALA A 216 12.05 1.23 11.93
N GLY A 217 10.93 1.36 11.23
CA GLY A 217 10.75 2.39 10.21
C GLY A 217 10.64 3.79 10.82
N GLY A 218 11.06 4.81 10.08
CA GLY A 218 10.94 6.21 10.47
C GLY A 218 9.51 6.72 10.29
N SER A 219 9.08 7.69 11.09
CA SER A 219 7.75 8.28 10.92
C SER A 219 7.69 9.16 9.66
N GLY A 220 6.52 9.27 9.05
CA GLY A 220 6.27 10.27 8.01
C GLY A 220 6.30 11.69 8.56
N GLY A 221 6.64 12.65 7.70
CA GLY A 221 6.63 14.07 8.02
C GLY A 221 5.22 14.66 8.08
N ALA A 222 5.02 15.72 8.86
CA ALA A 222 3.74 16.43 8.86
C ALA A 222 3.54 17.22 7.56
N GLY A 223 2.29 17.32 7.11
CA GLY A 223 1.91 18.18 5.99
C GLY A 223 2.00 19.67 6.34
N GLY A 224 2.17 20.50 5.31
CA GLY A 224 1.97 21.95 5.38
C GLY A 224 0.55 22.36 5.74
N LEU A 225 0.24 23.66 5.84
CA LEU A 225 -1.12 24.17 6.14
C LEU A 225 -2.22 23.48 5.31
N LEU A 226 -1.96 23.26 4.01
CA LEU A 226 -2.85 22.60 3.06
C LEU A 226 -2.39 21.18 2.67
N GLY A 227 -1.23 20.75 3.13
CA GLY A 227 -0.58 19.50 2.73
C GLY A 227 -1.08 18.26 3.48
N GLY A 228 -0.91 17.10 2.87
CA GLY A 228 -1.11 15.81 3.54
C GLY A 228 0.12 15.41 4.37
N GLY A 229 -0.08 14.54 5.35
CA GLY A 229 1.05 13.90 6.02
C GLY A 229 1.78 12.92 5.11
N GLY A 230 3.07 12.75 5.34
CA GLY A 230 3.88 11.74 4.64
C GLY A 230 3.67 10.35 5.23
N ASN A 231 3.94 9.32 4.44
CA ASN A 231 3.81 7.93 4.91
C ASN A 231 4.90 7.56 5.91
N GLY A 232 4.60 6.67 6.84
CA GLY A 232 5.59 6.00 7.67
C GLY A 232 6.44 5.03 6.86
N GLY A 233 7.71 4.89 7.24
CA GLY A 233 8.63 3.93 6.63
C GLY A 233 8.37 2.51 7.13
N ASN A 234 8.70 1.52 6.32
CA ASN A 234 8.55 0.11 6.71
C ASN A 234 9.58 -0.29 7.78
N GLY A 235 9.20 -1.23 8.64
CA GLY A 235 10.11 -1.90 9.54
C GLY A 235 11.11 -2.81 8.83
N GLY A 236 12.29 -2.96 9.42
CA GLY A 236 13.37 -3.81 8.92
C GLY A 236 13.14 -5.29 9.19
N LEU A 237 13.76 -6.15 8.37
CA LEU A 237 13.74 -7.60 8.54
C LEU A 237 14.63 -8.03 9.72
N SER A 238 14.24 -9.05 10.48
CA SER A 238 15.19 -9.85 11.29
C SER A 238 15.49 -11.18 10.58
N PRO A 239 16.63 -11.31 9.88
CA PRO A 239 17.01 -12.57 9.22
C PRO A 239 17.54 -13.54 10.27
N ASN A 240 17.07 -14.79 10.27
CA ASN A 240 17.76 -15.86 10.98
C ASN A 240 17.92 -17.07 10.05
N THR A 241 19.17 -17.43 9.75
CA THR A 241 19.54 -18.53 8.84
C THR A 241 20.19 -19.72 9.56
N VAL A 242 20.40 -19.66 10.89
CA VAL A 242 21.05 -20.74 11.64
C VAL A 242 20.25 -21.02 12.90
N GLY A 243 19.89 -22.28 13.16
CA GLY A 243 19.07 -22.74 14.29
C GLY A 243 19.67 -22.51 15.69
N GLY A 244 20.02 -21.27 16.03
CA GLY A 244 20.42 -20.85 17.36
C GLY A 244 19.22 -20.91 18.30
N THR A 245 19.27 -21.84 19.25
CA THR A 245 18.25 -22.10 20.27
C THR A 245 18.25 -21.06 21.41
N GLY A 246 18.75 -19.84 21.16
CA GLY A 246 18.86 -18.78 22.16
C GLY A 246 17.63 -17.86 22.20
N PRO A 247 17.05 -17.54 23.37
CA PRO A 247 15.77 -16.81 23.49
C PRO A 247 15.88 -15.28 23.32
N ALA A 248 16.63 -14.74 22.36
CA ALA A 248 16.75 -13.27 22.20
C ALA A 248 16.46 -12.75 20.76
N ASN A 249 15.44 -11.90 20.66
CA ASN A 249 15.18 -10.84 19.67
C ASN A 249 15.21 -11.17 18.16
N GLY A 250 14.55 -12.25 17.73
CA GLY A 250 14.20 -12.47 16.31
C GLY A 250 12.95 -11.71 15.85
N THR A 251 12.71 -10.48 16.34
CA THR A 251 11.53 -9.69 15.99
C THR A 251 11.81 -8.78 14.79
N GLY A 252 10.86 -8.75 13.85
CA GLY A 252 10.87 -7.75 12.79
C GLY A 252 10.72 -6.35 13.36
N GLY A 253 11.27 -5.36 12.67
CA GLY A 253 11.15 -3.96 13.06
C GLY A 253 9.71 -3.48 12.95
N ALA A 254 9.27 -2.60 13.85
CA ALA A 254 7.95 -1.97 13.71
C ALA A 254 7.94 -1.00 12.51
N GLY A 255 6.78 -0.86 11.87
CA GLY A 255 6.55 0.20 10.89
C GLY A 255 6.50 1.58 11.55
N GLY A 256 6.93 2.60 10.83
CA GLY A 256 6.85 4.00 11.27
C GLY A 256 5.43 4.53 11.20
N ALA A 257 5.08 5.47 12.08
CA ALA A 257 3.77 6.11 12.01
C ALA A 257 3.67 7.05 10.78
N GLY A 258 2.47 7.20 10.24
CA GLY A 258 2.17 8.24 9.26
C GLY A 258 2.22 9.63 9.87
N GLY A 259 2.61 10.62 9.06
CA GLY A 259 2.61 12.02 9.46
C GLY A 259 1.19 12.60 9.54
N ASN A 260 0.99 13.61 10.37
CA ASN A 260 -0.32 14.27 10.44
C ASN A 260 -0.56 15.17 9.23
N GLY A 261 -1.83 15.31 8.84
CA GLY A 261 -2.25 16.27 7.84
C GLY A 261 -2.14 17.72 8.32
N GLY A 262 -2.11 18.64 7.35
CA GLY A 262 -2.10 20.07 7.56
C GLY A 262 -3.31 20.59 8.32
N LEU A 263 -3.14 21.68 9.07
CA LEU A 263 -4.20 22.29 9.89
C LEU A 263 -5.52 22.54 9.10
N LEU A 264 -5.42 22.97 7.84
CA LEU A 264 -6.54 23.27 6.94
C LEU A 264 -6.57 22.35 5.71
N GLY A 265 -5.68 21.37 5.65
CA GLY A 265 -5.51 20.52 4.48
C GLY A 265 -6.76 19.74 4.09
N GLY A 266 -7.56 19.32 5.08
CA GLY A 266 -8.76 18.55 4.80
C GLY A 266 -9.91 19.30 4.14
N PHE A 267 -9.90 20.64 4.12
CA PHE A 267 -10.85 21.39 3.28
C PHE A 267 -10.58 21.19 1.79
N LEU A 268 -9.35 20.81 1.44
CA LEU A 268 -8.90 20.56 0.07
C LEU A 268 -8.66 19.06 -0.17
N GLY A 269 -9.09 18.19 0.75
CA GLY A 269 -9.00 16.75 0.59
C GLY A 269 -7.59 16.19 0.80
N SER A 270 -6.75 16.82 1.62
CA SER A 270 -5.55 16.20 2.19
C SER A 270 -5.81 15.72 3.64
N GLY A 271 -5.01 14.76 4.11
CA GLY A 271 -5.25 14.06 5.38
C GLY A 271 -3.96 13.54 5.99
N GLY A 272 -4.08 12.68 6.98
CA GLY A 272 -2.92 12.00 7.56
C GLY A 272 -2.26 11.05 6.57
N GLY A 273 -0.94 10.89 6.68
CA GLY A 273 -0.19 9.88 5.96
C GLY A 273 -0.42 8.49 6.53
N ASN A 274 -0.13 7.47 5.75
CA ASN A 274 -0.36 6.09 6.17
C ASN A 274 0.77 5.60 7.09
N GLY A 275 0.48 4.65 7.96
CA GLY A 275 1.50 3.92 8.71
C GLY A 275 2.31 3.01 7.80
N GLY A 276 3.59 2.85 8.10
CA GLY A 276 4.46 1.88 7.42
C GLY A 276 4.16 0.45 7.85
N ALA A 277 4.44 -0.51 6.98
CA ALA A 277 4.27 -1.93 7.31
C ALA A 277 5.35 -2.39 8.32
N GLY A 278 5.00 -3.34 9.17
CA GLY A 278 5.94 -4.03 10.04
C GLY A 278 6.88 -4.94 9.24
N GLY A 279 8.13 -5.03 9.67
CA GLY A 279 9.12 -5.92 9.08
C GLY A 279 8.84 -7.38 9.43
N ALA A 280 9.23 -8.31 8.55
CA ALA A 280 9.20 -9.72 8.87
C ALA A 280 10.23 -10.06 9.95
N GLY A 281 9.93 -11.05 10.78
CA GLY A 281 10.91 -11.57 11.72
C GLY A 281 10.82 -13.05 11.96
N PHE A 282 11.86 -13.61 12.58
CA PHE A 282 11.93 -15.04 12.82
C PHE A 282 10.92 -15.47 13.89
N VAL A 283 11.02 -14.87 15.09
CA VAL A 283 10.16 -15.20 16.25
C VAL A 283 8.88 -14.38 16.23
N SER A 284 8.90 -13.13 15.77
CA SER A 284 7.67 -12.41 15.53
C SER A 284 7.83 -11.43 14.39
N GLY A 285 6.73 -11.18 13.69
CA GLY A 285 6.64 -10.00 12.84
C GLY A 285 6.69 -8.72 13.69
N GLY A 286 7.16 -7.64 13.07
CA GLY A 286 7.05 -6.30 13.63
C GLY A 286 5.63 -5.77 13.50
N ASN A 287 5.20 -4.91 14.41
CA ASN A 287 3.88 -4.29 14.31
C ASN A 287 3.85 -3.27 13.17
N GLY A 288 2.69 -3.07 12.56
CA GLY A 288 2.46 -1.97 11.64
C GLY A 288 2.43 -0.62 12.36
N GLY A 289 2.81 0.44 11.64
CA GLY A 289 2.77 1.81 12.14
C GLY A 289 1.35 2.35 12.20
N ALA A 290 1.06 3.26 13.13
CA ALA A 290 -0.24 3.94 13.13
C ALA A 290 -0.36 4.92 11.96
N GLY A 291 -1.57 5.12 11.45
CA GLY A 291 -1.87 6.20 10.51
C GLY A 291 -1.83 7.57 11.18
N GLY A 292 -1.44 8.59 10.42
CA GLY A 292 -1.45 9.98 10.86
C GLY A 292 -2.87 10.52 10.99
N SER A 293 -3.09 11.48 11.87
CA SER A 293 -4.41 12.12 11.97
C SER A 293 -4.62 13.14 10.84
N GLY A 294 -5.88 13.39 10.48
CA GLY A 294 -6.27 14.48 9.60
C GLY A 294 -5.98 15.86 10.20
N GLY A 295 -6.25 16.92 9.42
CA GLY A 295 -6.11 18.30 9.87
C GLY A 295 -7.04 18.67 11.02
N LEU A 296 -6.75 19.75 11.75
CA LEU A 296 -7.50 20.12 12.96
C LEU A 296 -9.00 20.29 12.69
N ILE A 297 -9.38 20.98 11.61
CA ILE A 297 -10.78 21.29 11.33
C ILE A 297 -11.42 20.23 10.44
N ALA A 298 -10.72 19.87 9.38
CA ALA A 298 -11.17 18.90 8.39
C ALA A 298 -10.00 18.00 8.00
N GLY A 299 -10.30 16.77 7.56
CA GLY A 299 -9.34 15.88 6.93
C GLY A 299 -9.52 14.43 7.37
N PHE A 300 -9.23 13.50 6.48
CA PHE A 300 -9.28 12.08 6.80
C PHE A 300 -8.04 11.67 7.61
N GLY A 301 -8.21 10.67 8.47
CA GLY A 301 -7.07 9.98 9.05
C GLY A 301 -6.40 9.08 8.02
N GLY A 302 -5.08 8.96 8.09
CA GLY A 302 -4.33 7.99 7.30
C GLY A 302 -4.57 6.57 7.78
N SER A 303 -4.36 5.59 6.90
CA SER A 303 -4.52 4.18 7.26
C SER A 303 -3.40 3.71 8.19
N GLY A 304 -3.69 2.73 9.04
CA GLY A 304 -2.67 2.00 9.77
C GLY A 304 -1.87 1.10 8.82
N GLY A 305 -0.59 0.93 9.08
CA GLY A 305 0.26 -0.01 8.36
C GLY A 305 0.02 -1.44 8.81
N ASP A 306 0.34 -2.39 7.95
CA ASP A 306 0.11 -3.82 8.22
C ASP A 306 1.16 -4.40 9.16
N GLY A 307 0.79 -5.45 9.89
CA GLY A 307 1.72 -6.23 10.70
C GLY A 307 2.64 -7.10 9.85
N GLY A 308 3.90 -7.21 10.26
CA GLY A 308 4.89 -8.07 9.62
C GLY A 308 4.64 -9.56 9.88
N ALA A 309 5.21 -10.41 9.03
CA ALA A 309 5.13 -11.87 9.18
C ALA A 309 6.15 -12.42 10.19
N ALA A 310 5.79 -13.50 10.89
CA ALA A 310 6.77 -14.39 11.51
C ALA A 310 7.27 -15.45 10.52
N THR A 311 8.45 -16.04 10.76
CA THR A 311 9.08 -17.03 9.84
C THR A 311 9.61 -18.31 10.52
N HIS A 312 9.49 -18.46 11.85
CA HIS A 312 10.00 -19.62 12.60
C HIS A 312 9.10 -20.87 12.55
N VAL A 313 9.68 -22.03 12.24
CA VAL A 313 8.96 -23.31 12.01
C VAL A 313 9.19 -24.38 13.12
N LEU A 314 9.96 -24.11 14.19
CA LEU A 314 10.34 -25.15 15.19
C LEU A 314 9.84 -24.88 16.64
N GLN A 315 8.99 -25.78 17.16
CA GLN A 315 8.59 -26.09 18.56
C GLN A 315 8.08 -24.99 19.52
N ALA A 316 8.26 -23.70 19.25
CA ALA A 316 7.49 -22.60 19.84
C ALA A 316 7.25 -21.58 18.72
N GLY A 317 6.10 -21.66 18.04
CA GLY A 317 5.84 -20.91 16.82
C GLY A 317 5.92 -19.40 17.03
N GLY A 318 6.32 -18.70 15.98
CA GLY A 318 6.48 -17.25 16.03
C GLY A 318 5.20 -16.51 15.67
N ASN A 319 4.86 -15.40 16.34
CA ASN A 319 3.58 -14.70 16.13
C ASN A 319 3.65 -13.64 15.03
N GLY A 320 2.57 -13.50 14.26
CA GLY A 320 2.41 -12.37 13.34
C GLY A 320 2.37 -11.03 14.08
N GLY A 321 2.93 -9.99 13.48
CA GLY A 321 2.88 -8.63 14.02
C GLY A 321 1.46 -8.07 13.98
N SER A 322 1.07 -7.21 14.92
CA SER A 322 -0.25 -6.57 14.85
C SER A 322 -0.30 -5.48 13.79
N GLY A 323 -1.45 -5.29 13.15
CA GLY A 323 -1.70 -4.11 12.32
C GLY A 323 -1.73 -2.81 13.16
N GLY A 324 -1.34 -1.71 12.53
CA GLY A 324 -1.35 -0.38 13.11
C GLY A 324 -2.76 0.21 13.15
N ASN A 325 -3.03 1.09 14.11
CA ASN A 325 -4.33 1.77 14.16
C ASN A 325 -4.43 2.82 13.04
N GLY A 326 -5.63 3.02 12.50
CA GLY A 326 -5.93 4.15 11.63
C GLY A 326 -5.89 5.48 12.38
N GLY A 327 -5.51 6.53 11.68
CA GLY A 327 -5.50 7.89 12.21
C GLY A 327 -6.91 8.44 12.39
N ASN A 328 -7.09 9.40 13.29
CA ASN A 328 -8.38 10.06 13.45
C ASN A 328 -8.63 11.06 12.31
N GLY A 329 -9.89 11.28 11.95
CA GLY A 329 -10.31 12.42 11.13
C GLY A 329 -10.18 13.75 11.87
N GLY A 330 -10.39 14.86 11.15
CA GLY A 330 -10.39 16.21 11.71
C GLY A 330 -11.57 16.46 12.65
N LEU A 331 -11.52 17.53 13.44
CA LEU A 331 -12.50 17.79 14.50
C LEU A 331 -13.92 17.95 13.96
N LEU A 332 -14.13 18.69 12.88
CA LEU A 332 -15.48 18.96 12.34
C LEU A 332 -15.85 17.98 11.23
N PHE A 333 -14.93 17.72 10.30
CA PHE A 333 -15.15 16.84 9.14
C PHE A 333 -13.98 15.89 8.93
N GLY A 334 -14.26 14.71 8.39
CA GLY A 334 -13.26 13.74 8.00
C GLY A 334 -13.50 12.36 8.57
N ALA A 335 -13.42 11.37 7.70
CA ALA A 335 -13.49 9.97 8.11
C ALA A 335 -12.22 9.58 8.88
N GLY A 336 -12.37 8.68 9.84
CA GLY A 336 -11.21 8.02 10.43
C GLY A 336 -10.53 7.09 9.41
N GLY A 337 -9.22 6.95 9.50
CA GLY A 337 -8.46 6.02 8.67
C GLY A 337 -8.75 4.57 9.02
N ALA A 338 -8.60 3.65 8.07
CA ALA A 338 -8.72 2.23 8.34
C ALA A 338 -7.58 1.74 9.24
N GLY A 339 -7.84 0.74 10.07
CA GLY A 339 -6.78 0.00 10.75
C GLY A 339 -6.03 -0.92 9.76
N GLY A 340 -4.73 -1.11 9.96
CA GLY A 340 -3.93 -2.02 9.17
C GLY A 340 -4.21 -3.49 9.50
N ASP A 341 -3.89 -4.38 8.58
CA ASP A 341 -4.12 -5.81 8.75
C ASP A 341 -3.09 -6.45 9.68
N GLY A 342 -3.46 -7.55 10.33
CA GLY A 342 -2.55 -8.36 11.12
C GLY A 342 -1.61 -9.22 10.26
N GLY A 343 -0.40 -9.43 10.75
CA GLY A 343 0.64 -10.20 10.06
C GLY A 343 0.44 -11.71 10.14
N TYR A 344 1.12 -12.44 9.25
CA TYR A 344 1.09 -13.89 9.18
C TYR A 344 1.95 -14.57 10.24
N SER A 345 1.54 -15.78 10.65
CA SER A 345 2.31 -16.70 11.47
C SER A 345 2.42 -18.10 10.83
N PRO A 346 3.61 -18.72 10.82
CA PRO A 346 3.84 -20.11 10.44
C PRO A 346 3.52 -21.08 11.60
N VAL A 347 3.94 -22.35 11.44
CA VAL A 347 3.57 -23.49 12.29
C VAL A 347 3.71 -23.22 13.79
N GLY A 348 2.66 -23.51 14.55
CA GLY A 348 2.65 -23.40 16.01
C GLY A 348 2.50 -21.97 16.58
N GLY A 349 2.17 -20.97 15.73
CA GLY A 349 2.01 -19.57 16.13
C GLY A 349 0.67 -18.96 15.76
N ILE A 350 0.36 -17.79 16.33
CA ILE A 350 -0.92 -17.08 16.15
C ILE A 350 -0.72 -15.90 15.20
N GLY A 351 -1.68 -15.71 14.28
CA GLY A 351 -1.73 -14.55 13.40
C GLY A 351 -1.85 -13.24 14.18
N GLY A 352 -1.28 -12.17 13.63
CA GLY A 352 -1.34 -10.84 14.23
C GLY A 352 -2.76 -10.30 14.30
N SER A 353 -3.10 -9.52 15.33
CA SER A 353 -4.40 -8.84 15.35
C SER A 353 -4.45 -7.68 14.36
N GLY A 354 -5.60 -7.44 13.75
CA GLY A 354 -5.86 -6.23 12.98
C GLY A 354 -5.87 -4.97 13.85
N GLY A 355 -5.46 -3.85 13.26
CA GLY A 355 -5.46 -2.54 13.90
C GLY A 355 -6.86 -1.95 14.01
N ARG A 356 -7.08 -1.04 14.96
CA ARG A 356 -8.37 -0.35 15.09
C ARG A 356 -8.53 0.72 14.01
N GLY A 357 -9.75 0.93 13.55
CA GLY A 357 -10.09 2.10 12.75
C GLY A 357 -10.03 3.39 13.57
N GLY A 358 -9.68 4.49 12.91
CA GLY A 358 -9.65 5.82 13.52
C GLY A 358 -11.03 6.41 13.75
N ASN A 359 -11.15 7.34 14.70
CA ASN A 359 -12.42 8.02 14.93
C ASN A 359 -12.68 9.12 13.90
N ALA A 360 -13.95 9.42 13.65
CA ALA A 360 -14.38 10.45 12.73
C ALA A 360 -14.46 11.84 13.36
N GLY A 361 -14.58 12.86 12.50
CA GLY A 361 -15.02 14.20 12.90
C GLY A 361 -16.47 14.28 13.34
N LEU A 362 -16.86 15.46 13.82
CA LEU A 362 -18.18 15.68 14.41
C LEU A 362 -19.34 15.55 13.42
N PHE A 363 -19.23 16.04 12.19
CA PHE A 363 -20.37 16.20 11.30
C PHE A 363 -20.23 15.36 10.02
N PHE A 364 -21.27 14.59 9.73
CA PHE A 364 -21.43 13.79 8.50
C PHE A 364 -20.20 12.93 8.17
N SER A 365 -19.51 12.48 9.21
CA SER A 365 -18.22 11.80 9.13
C SER A 365 -18.33 10.48 9.89
N SER A 366 -17.73 9.46 9.31
CA SER A 366 -17.87 8.07 9.75
C SER A 366 -16.54 7.52 10.25
N GLY A 367 -16.62 6.63 11.24
CA GLY A 367 -15.43 5.98 11.78
C GLY A 367 -14.74 5.12 10.73
N GLY A 368 -13.42 5.00 10.86
CA GLY A 368 -12.62 4.13 10.01
C GLY A 368 -12.93 2.66 10.26
N ALA A 369 -12.79 1.82 9.23
CA ALA A 369 -12.93 0.37 9.41
C ALA A 369 -11.79 -0.21 10.26
N GLY A 370 -12.07 -1.25 11.03
CA GLY A 370 -11.02 -2.04 11.67
C GLY A 370 -10.27 -2.91 10.65
N GLY A 371 -8.98 -3.09 10.84
CA GLY A 371 -8.15 -3.97 10.02
C GLY A 371 -8.48 -5.44 10.26
N THR A 372 -8.23 -6.30 9.29
CA THR A 372 -8.48 -7.73 9.44
C THR A 372 -7.39 -8.39 10.30
N GLY A 373 -7.72 -9.51 10.93
CA GLY A 373 -6.72 -10.34 11.61
C GLY A 373 -5.89 -11.15 10.62
N GLY A 374 -4.62 -11.37 10.95
CA GLY A 374 -3.70 -12.16 10.17
C GLY A 374 -3.96 -13.66 10.26
N PHE A 375 -3.51 -14.41 9.25
CA PHE A 375 -3.51 -15.87 9.28
C PHE A 375 -2.49 -16.40 10.29
N GLY A 376 -2.81 -17.49 11.00
CA GLY A 376 -1.83 -18.24 11.77
C GLY A 376 -2.20 -19.71 11.90
N ASP A 377 -1.21 -20.59 11.97
CA ASP A 377 -1.45 -22.04 12.07
C ASP A 377 -2.24 -22.42 13.35
N ASP A 378 -1.72 -22.04 14.52
CA ASP A 378 -2.33 -22.32 15.84
C ASP A 378 -3.45 -21.34 16.21
N GLY A 379 -3.70 -20.34 15.39
CA GLY A 379 -4.81 -19.45 15.62
C GLY A 379 -4.81 -18.23 14.72
N GLY A 380 -6.00 -17.84 14.31
CA GLY A 380 -6.19 -16.64 13.53
C GLY A 380 -6.10 -15.39 14.41
N GLY A 381 -5.52 -14.33 13.86
CA GLY A 381 -5.50 -13.03 14.49
C GLY A 381 -6.91 -12.46 14.66
N LYS A 382 -7.16 -11.72 15.74
CA LYS A 382 -8.45 -11.04 15.91
C LYS A 382 -8.59 -9.89 14.92
N GLY A 383 -9.80 -9.66 14.41
CA GLY A 383 -10.11 -8.45 13.67
C GLY A 383 -10.04 -7.22 14.57
N GLY A 384 -9.62 -6.09 14.00
CA GLY A 384 -9.57 -4.80 14.67
C GLY A 384 -10.95 -4.18 14.86
N ALA A 385 -11.13 -3.38 15.90
CA ALA A 385 -12.39 -2.67 16.10
C ALA A 385 -12.55 -1.52 15.08
N GLY A 386 -13.78 -1.24 14.65
CA GLY A 386 -14.11 -0.04 13.90
C GLY A 386 -14.01 1.22 14.77
N GLY A 387 -13.72 2.35 14.14
CA GLY A 387 -13.63 3.65 14.81
C GLY A 387 -15.01 4.25 15.09
N ASN A 388 -15.09 5.18 16.03
CA ASN A 388 -16.36 5.80 16.39
C ASN A 388 -16.68 7.02 15.52
N ALA A 389 -17.96 7.31 15.33
CA ALA A 389 -18.42 8.57 14.78
C ALA A 389 -18.50 9.68 15.86
N GLY A 390 -18.60 10.93 15.41
CA GLY A 390 -18.75 12.10 16.28
C GLY A 390 -20.22 12.44 16.61
N PHE A 391 -20.68 13.62 16.20
CA PHE A 391 -22.05 14.08 16.45
C PHE A 391 -23.05 13.53 15.41
N SER A 392 -22.70 13.50 14.13
CA SER A 392 -23.46 12.82 13.09
C SER A 392 -22.57 12.00 12.17
N GLY A 393 -23.00 10.77 11.86
CA GLY A 393 -22.28 9.81 11.04
C GLY A 393 -22.29 8.41 11.65
N ASN A 394 -21.87 7.42 10.86
CA ASN A 394 -21.96 6.02 11.27
C ASN A 394 -20.63 5.53 11.86
N GLY A 395 -20.72 4.62 12.83
CA GLY A 395 -19.54 3.92 13.36
C GLY A 395 -18.88 3.06 12.27
N GLY A 396 -17.57 2.89 12.39
CA GLY A 396 -16.78 2.07 11.48
C GLY A 396 -17.12 0.58 11.62
N VAL A 397 -17.04 -0.16 10.52
CA VAL A 397 -17.22 -1.62 10.52
C VAL A 397 -16.02 -2.28 11.21
N GLY A 398 -16.26 -3.29 12.05
CA GLY A 398 -15.20 -4.09 12.64
C GLY A 398 -14.52 -4.99 11.61
N GLY A 399 -13.21 -5.19 11.75
CA GLY A 399 -12.43 -6.03 10.84
C GLY A 399 -12.77 -7.52 10.98
N ALA A 400 -12.62 -8.27 9.89
CA ALA A 400 -12.76 -9.72 9.92
C ALA A 400 -11.65 -10.37 10.78
N GLY A 401 -11.97 -11.47 11.47
CA GLY A 401 -10.96 -12.32 12.10
C GLY A 401 -10.14 -13.07 11.05
N GLY A 402 -8.87 -13.29 11.36
CA GLY A 402 -7.94 -14.06 10.53
C GLY A 402 -8.26 -15.55 10.54
N MET A 403 -7.87 -16.26 9.49
CA MET A 403 -8.07 -17.71 9.43
C MET A 403 -6.99 -18.47 10.20
N ALA A 404 -7.29 -19.71 10.55
CA ALA A 404 -6.34 -20.66 11.10
C ALA A 404 -6.37 -22.00 10.37
N GLU A 405 -5.24 -22.71 10.38
CA GLU A 405 -5.13 -24.06 9.81
C GLU A 405 -5.51 -25.11 10.85
N THR A 406 -4.82 -25.15 11.99
CA THR A 406 -4.92 -26.23 12.97
C THR A 406 -5.94 -25.94 14.08
N LEU A 407 -5.97 -24.70 14.59
CA LEU A 407 -6.77 -24.33 15.78
C LEU A 407 -7.95 -23.39 15.41
N SER A 408 -8.35 -22.51 16.33
CA SER A 408 -9.47 -21.59 16.14
C SER A 408 -9.11 -20.42 15.22
N GLY A 409 -10.01 -20.09 14.29
CA GLY A 409 -9.95 -18.81 13.62
C GLY A 409 -10.03 -17.63 14.61
N GLY A 410 -9.66 -16.45 14.13
CA GLY A 410 -9.71 -15.22 14.89
C GLY A 410 -11.14 -14.73 15.09
N ARG A 411 -11.39 -14.07 16.23
CA ARG A 411 -12.67 -13.39 16.44
C ARG A 411 -12.81 -12.18 15.51
N GLY A 412 -14.03 -11.89 15.09
CA GLY A 412 -14.31 -10.64 14.40
C GLY A 412 -14.14 -9.42 15.32
N GLY A 413 -13.74 -8.29 14.74
CA GLY A 413 -13.59 -7.02 15.44
C GLY A 413 -14.94 -6.37 15.72
N ALA A 414 -15.04 -5.62 16.81
CA ALA A 414 -16.28 -4.90 17.13
C ALA A 414 -16.52 -3.73 16.16
N GLY A 415 -17.77 -3.44 15.84
CA GLY A 415 -18.14 -2.20 15.16
C GLY A 415 -18.04 -0.98 16.08
N GLY A 416 -17.77 0.19 15.51
CA GLY A 416 -17.67 1.45 16.24
C GLY A 416 -19.03 2.06 16.58
N TYR A 417 -19.05 2.99 17.52
CA TYR A 417 -20.28 3.69 17.89
C TYR A 417 -20.76 4.66 16.81
N GLY A 418 -22.08 4.75 16.64
CA GLY A 418 -22.74 5.75 15.79
C GLY A 418 -22.72 7.14 16.42
N GLY A 419 -23.04 8.15 15.61
CA GLY A 419 -23.04 9.55 16.04
C GLY A 419 -24.05 9.85 17.14
N LEU A 420 -23.74 10.87 17.95
CA LEU A 420 -24.58 11.27 19.09
C LEU A 420 -26.02 11.64 18.68
N LEU A 421 -26.20 12.43 17.62
CA LEU A 421 -27.51 12.85 17.13
C LEU A 421 -28.08 11.86 16.11
N LEU A 422 -27.33 11.60 15.04
CA LEU A 422 -27.75 10.78 13.91
C LEU A 422 -26.59 9.86 13.48
N GLY A 423 -26.80 8.55 13.54
CA GLY A 423 -25.81 7.61 13.06
C GLY A 423 -26.05 6.19 13.54
N ASN A 424 -25.86 5.23 12.65
CA ASN A 424 -25.87 3.82 13.03
C ASN A 424 -24.55 3.44 13.70
N GLY A 425 -24.62 2.53 14.66
CA GLY A 425 -23.43 1.82 15.10
C GLY A 425 -22.88 0.92 14.00
N GLY A 426 -21.57 0.79 13.88
CA GLY A 426 -20.96 -0.04 12.85
C GLY A 426 -21.27 -1.52 13.04
N ALA A 427 -21.33 -2.27 11.94
CA ALA A 427 -21.44 -3.73 11.99
C ALA A 427 -20.16 -4.35 12.60
N GLY A 428 -20.32 -5.41 13.39
CA GLY A 428 -19.22 -6.25 13.84
C GLY A 428 -18.66 -7.08 12.69
N GLY A 429 -17.35 -7.33 12.72
CA GLY A 429 -16.67 -8.13 11.72
C GLY A 429 -16.99 -9.62 11.83
N THR A 430 -16.87 -10.34 10.72
CA THR A 430 -17.02 -11.81 10.71
C THR A 430 -15.85 -12.47 11.43
N ALA A 431 -16.10 -13.60 12.09
CA ALA A 431 -15.07 -14.49 12.59
C ALA A 431 -14.29 -15.11 11.42
N GLY A 432 -13.01 -15.39 11.66
CA GLY A 432 -12.21 -16.22 10.78
C GLY A 432 -12.56 -17.70 10.94
N LEU A 433 -12.25 -18.46 9.91
CA LEU A 433 -12.41 -19.91 9.87
C LEU A 433 -11.18 -20.59 10.51
N GLY A 434 -11.36 -21.75 11.13
CA GLY A 434 -10.28 -22.56 11.70
C GLY A 434 -10.55 -24.06 11.56
N GLY A 435 -9.51 -24.89 11.70
CA GLY A 435 -9.60 -26.34 11.56
C GLY A 435 -10.34 -27.07 12.70
N ASN A 436 -10.50 -26.44 13.86
CA ASN A 436 -11.15 -27.03 15.03
C ASN A 436 -12.50 -26.36 15.39
N VAL A 437 -13.47 -27.13 15.93
CA VAL A 437 -14.85 -26.71 16.27
C VAL A 437 -14.91 -25.93 17.60
N LEU A 438 -13.86 -25.19 17.95
CA LEU A 438 -13.90 -24.32 19.12
C LEU A 438 -14.76 -23.08 18.82
N PRO A 439 -15.49 -22.55 19.81
CA PRO A 439 -16.34 -21.38 19.59
C PRO A 439 -15.51 -20.14 19.25
N VAL A 440 -15.69 -19.62 18.04
CA VAL A 440 -15.14 -18.37 17.55
C VAL A 440 -16.30 -17.41 17.27
N SER A 441 -16.28 -16.28 17.98
CA SER A 441 -17.34 -15.30 17.87
C SER A 441 -17.10 -14.32 16.73
N GLY A 442 -18.17 -13.95 16.03
CA GLY A 442 -18.20 -12.69 15.31
C GLY A 442 -18.01 -11.51 16.25
N GLY A 443 -17.67 -10.34 15.70
CA GLY A 443 -17.48 -9.11 16.46
C GLY A 443 -18.80 -8.53 16.96
N ALA A 444 -18.79 -7.80 18.07
CA ALA A 444 -19.99 -7.10 18.51
C ALA A 444 -20.35 -5.96 17.54
N GLY A 445 -21.63 -5.68 17.36
CA GLY A 445 -22.07 -4.46 16.68
C GLY A 445 -21.92 -3.23 17.58
N GLY A 446 -21.66 -2.08 16.98
CA GLY A 446 -21.58 -0.81 17.71
C GLY A 446 -22.94 -0.29 18.13
N ASN A 447 -23.03 0.50 19.20
CA ASN A 447 -24.30 1.11 19.59
C ASN A 447 -24.55 2.42 18.81
N ALA A 448 -25.83 2.75 18.62
CA ALA A 448 -26.27 4.11 18.32
C ALA A 448 -26.65 4.87 19.61
N PHE A 449 -26.90 6.18 19.51
CA PHE A 449 -27.23 7.01 20.68
C PHE A 449 -28.64 7.62 20.66
N LEU A 450 -28.93 8.61 19.80
CA LEU A 450 -30.25 9.25 19.76
C LEU A 450 -31.12 8.75 18.59
N ILE A 451 -30.66 8.97 17.36
CA ILE A 451 -31.28 8.45 16.13
C ILE A 451 -30.27 7.57 15.42
N GLY A 452 -30.57 6.29 15.27
CA GLY A 452 -29.62 5.33 14.71
C GLY A 452 -29.98 3.91 15.07
N ASN A 453 -29.74 2.98 14.15
CA ASN A 453 -29.78 1.57 14.50
C ASN A 453 -28.50 1.19 15.24
N GLY A 454 -28.61 0.27 16.19
CA GLY A 454 -27.42 -0.41 16.70
C GLY A 454 -26.88 -1.30 15.60
N GLY A 455 -25.57 -1.42 15.47
CA GLY A 455 -24.91 -2.22 14.44
C GLY A 455 -25.16 -3.72 14.64
N ASN A 456 -25.14 -4.49 13.56
CA ASN A 456 -25.26 -5.95 13.66
C ASN A 456 -24.06 -6.58 14.36
N GLY A 457 -24.32 -7.62 15.15
CA GLY A 457 -23.26 -8.56 15.51
C GLY A 457 -22.71 -9.26 14.27
N GLY A 458 -21.40 -9.43 14.21
CA GLY A 458 -20.72 -10.18 13.18
C GLY A 458 -21.03 -11.67 13.22
N VAL A 459 -20.73 -12.35 12.13
CA VAL A 459 -21.03 -13.77 11.95
C VAL A 459 -19.89 -14.63 12.49
N GLY A 460 -20.20 -15.67 13.25
CA GLY A 460 -19.28 -16.71 13.73
C GLY A 460 -20.07 -17.97 14.10
N ASN A 461 -19.40 -19.05 14.49
CA ASN A 461 -20.13 -20.19 15.08
C ASN A 461 -20.78 -19.80 16.43
N VAL A 462 -20.25 -18.74 17.06
CA VAL A 462 -20.93 -17.90 18.03
C VAL A 462 -21.22 -16.56 17.36
N LEU A 463 -22.48 -16.15 17.34
CA LEU A 463 -22.84 -14.84 16.79
C LEU A 463 -22.28 -13.72 17.66
N GLY A 464 -21.79 -12.67 17.02
CA GLY A 464 -21.49 -11.42 17.69
C GLY A 464 -22.76 -10.85 18.31
N VAL A 465 -22.62 -10.15 19.44
CA VAL A 465 -23.72 -9.44 20.08
C VAL A 465 -24.05 -8.18 19.26
N GLY A 466 -25.30 -7.96 18.93
CA GLY A 466 -25.75 -6.73 18.26
C GLY A 466 -25.69 -5.51 19.18
N GLY A 467 -25.51 -4.33 18.59
CA GLY A 467 -25.53 -3.07 19.31
C GLY A 467 -26.96 -2.61 19.64
N ALA A 468 -27.08 -1.81 20.69
CA ALA A 468 -28.34 -1.15 21.04
C ALA A 468 -28.65 0.02 20.08
N SER A 469 -29.92 0.24 19.80
CA SER A 469 -30.40 1.38 19.02
C SER A 469 -30.38 2.70 19.77
N GLY A 470 -30.61 3.78 19.01
CA GLY A 470 -30.84 5.09 19.57
C GLY A 470 -32.12 5.17 20.39
N VAL A 471 -32.11 5.98 21.45
CA VAL A 471 -33.20 6.10 22.44
C VAL A 471 -34.48 6.75 21.89
N LEU A 472 -34.37 7.48 20.77
CA LEU A 472 -35.52 8.13 20.13
C LEU A 472 -36.02 7.34 18.92
N LEU A 473 -35.10 6.95 18.03
CA LEU A 473 -35.45 6.25 16.80
C LEU A 473 -34.31 5.32 16.37
N GLY A 474 -34.67 4.09 16.05
CA GLY A 474 -33.74 3.10 15.51
C GLY A 474 -34.03 1.71 16.04
N LEU A 475 -33.65 0.71 15.26
CA LEU A 475 -33.78 -0.69 15.61
C LEU A 475 -32.45 -1.22 16.17
N ASP A 476 -32.51 -2.05 17.20
CA ASP A 476 -31.30 -2.74 17.66
C ASP A 476 -30.67 -3.56 16.53
N GLY A 477 -29.38 -3.76 16.66
CA GLY A 477 -28.65 -4.65 15.79
C GLY A 477 -29.13 -6.08 15.91
N PHE A 478 -28.91 -6.86 14.85
CA PHE A 478 -29.15 -8.29 14.89
C PHE A 478 -28.36 -8.92 16.05
N ASN A 479 -29.04 -9.75 16.85
CA ASN A 479 -28.54 -10.40 18.06
C ASN A 479 -28.19 -9.43 19.21
N ALA A 480 -28.81 -8.25 19.28
CA ALA A 480 -28.66 -7.37 20.43
C ALA A 480 -29.35 -7.93 21.68
N PRO A 481 -28.81 -7.68 22.90
CA PRO A 481 -29.45 -8.10 24.14
C PRO A 481 -30.79 -7.39 24.33
N ALA A 482 -31.79 -8.10 24.83
CA ALA A 482 -33.08 -7.51 25.17
C ALA A 482 -32.90 -6.41 26.25
N SER A 483 -33.46 -5.24 26.00
CA SER A 483 -33.42 -4.12 26.95
C SER A 483 -34.35 -4.35 28.13
N THR A 484 -33.92 -3.93 29.31
CA THR A 484 -34.76 -3.89 30.52
C THR A 484 -35.59 -2.61 30.61
N SER A 485 -35.40 -1.65 29.70
CA SER A 485 -36.17 -0.40 29.64
C SER A 485 -37.52 -0.61 28.96
N GLN A 486 -38.60 -0.30 29.67
CA GLN A 486 -39.97 -0.37 29.12
C GLN A 486 -40.15 0.59 27.93
N TRP A 487 -39.47 1.74 27.96
CA TRP A 487 -39.51 2.72 26.87
C TRP A 487 -38.88 2.16 25.59
N HIS A 488 -37.74 1.48 25.71
CA HIS A 488 -37.05 0.90 24.56
C HIS A 488 -37.84 -0.28 23.97
N THR A 489 -38.42 -1.14 24.80
CA THR A 489 -39.32 -2.21 24.33
C THR A 489 -40.53 -1.66 23.58
N PHE A 490 -41.13 -0.56 24.06
CA PHE A 490 -42.22 0.12 23.35
C PHE A 490 -41.77 0.67 21.99
N GLN A 491 -40.62 1.36 21.95
CA GLN A 491 -40.03 1.87 20.70
C GLN A 491 -39.80 0.74 19.68
N GLN A 492 -39.21 -0.38 20.10
CA GLN A 492 -38.93 -1.53 19.22
C GLN A 492 -40.21 -2.15 18.65
N ASN A 493 -41.28 -2.24 19.46
CA ASN A 493 -42.58 -2.72 18.99
C ASN A 493 -43.24 -1.78 17.98
N ALA A 494 -43.19 -0.46 18.24
CA ALA A 494 -43.69 0.54 17.31
C ALA A 494 -42.93 0.49 15.97
N LEU A 495 -41.60 0.35 16.00
CA LEU A 495 -40.79 0.20 14.79
C LEU A 495 -41.08 -1.10 14.03
N ASN A 496 -41.36 -2.20 14.73
CA ASN A 496 -41.79 -3.44 14.07
C ASN A 496 -43.12 -3.29 13.35
N ALA A 497 -44.10 -2.59 13.94
CA ALA A 497 -45.36 -2.27 13.28
C ALA A 497 -45.16 -1.36 12.06
N LEU A 498 -44.29 -0.34 12.17
CA LEU A 498 -43.94 0.54 11.04
C LEU A 498 -43.22 -0.20 9.91
N ASN A 499 -42.39 -1.18 10.24
CA ASN A 499 -41.64 -1.96 9.26
C ASN A 499 -42.47 -3.03 8.56
N ALA A 500 -43.58 -3.50 9.15
CA ALA A 500 -44.36 -4.60 8.59
C ALA A 500 -44.88 -4.34 7.16
N PRO A 501 -45.46 -3.16 6.84
CA PRO A 501 -45.85 -2.83 5.48
C PRO A 501 -44.66 -2.78 4.51
N ALA A 502 -43.54 -2.19 4.93
CA ALA A 502 -42.34 -2.09 4.09
C ALA A 502 -41.73 -3.46 3.77
N ARG A 503 -41.69 -4.36 4.78
CA ARG A 503 -41.22 -5.75 4.63
C ARG A 503 -42.13 -6.52 3.67
N LEU A 504 -43.45 -6.34 3.77
CA LEU A 504 -44.41 -6.99 2.87
C LEU A 504 -44.25 -6.50 1.42
N LEU A 505 -44.07 -5.19 1.22
CA LEU A 505 -44.03 -4.58 -0.10
C LEU A 505 -42.68 -4.75 -0.82
N THR A 506 -41.58 -4.73 -0.06
CA THR A 506 -40.23 -4.61 -0.64
C THR A 506 -39.26 -5.72 -0.22
N GLY A 507 -39.68 -6.60 0.69
CA GLY A 507 -38.80 -7.61 1.30
C GLY A 507 -37.77 -7.03 2.27
N ARG A 508 -37.75 -5.71 2.51
CA ARG A 508 -36.81 -5.02 3.41
C ARG A 508 -37.57 -4.13 4.41
N PRO A 509 -37.04 -3.93 5.64
CA PRO A 509 -37.61 -2.95 6.54
C PRO A 509 -37.43 -1.52 6.02
N LEU A 510 -38.18 -0.58 6.59
CA LEU A 510 -37.91 0.84 6.42
C LEU A 510 -36.72 1.28 7.31
N ILE A 511 -36.74 0.84 8.57
CA ILE A 511 -35.70 1.07 9.58
C ILE A 511 -35.26 -0.28 10.16
N GLY A 512 -34.00 -0.61 10.06
CA GLY A 512 -33.43 -1.81 10.65
C GLY A 512 -32.27 -2.32 9.82
N ASN A 513 -31.39 -3.11 10.39
CA ASN A 513 -30.25 -3.61 9.64
C ASN A 513 -30.60 -4.86 8.84
N GLY A 514 -29.79 -5.14 7.82
CA GLY A 514 -29.89 -6.38 7.06
C GLY A 514 -29.44 -7.57 7.90
N ALA A 515 -30.07 -8.73 7.72
CA ALA A 515 -29.68 -9.93 8.43
C ALA A 515 -28.28 -10.39 7.99
N PRO A 516 -27.36 -10.72 8.92
CA PRO A 516 -26.10 -11.36 8.56
C PRO A 516 -26.33 -12.71 7.87
N GLY A 517 -25.51 -13.06 6.89
CA GLY A 517 -25.48 -14.39 6.31
C GLY A 517 -25.04 -15.41 7.35
N ALA A 518 -25.59 -16.63 7.31
CA ALA A 518 -25.22 -17.65 8.30
C ALA A 518 -23.74 -18.07 8.16
N TYR A 519 -23.11 -18.41 9.28
CA TYR A 519 -21.74 -18.94 9.28
C TYR A 519 -21.66 -20.24 8.48
N GLY A 520 -20.67 -20.37 7.59
CA GLY A 520 -20.48 -21.55 6.76
C GLY A 520 -21.55 -21.74 5.67
N SER A 521 -22.28 -20.69 5.30
CA SER A 521 -23.34 -20.77 4.30
C SER A 521 -23.00 -20.13 2.96
N SER A 522 -21.94 -19.30 2.91
CA SER A 522 -21.64 -18.40 1.78
C SER A 522 -22.78 -17.44 1.42
N ALA A 523 -23.83 -17.35 2.25
CA ALA A 523 -24.95 -16.48 1.98
C ALA A 523 -24.51 -15.03 2.05
N SER A 524 -24.98 -14.22 1.10
CA SER A 524 -24.77 -12.77 1.19
C SER A 524 -25.56 -12.21 2.37
N GLY A 525 -25.02 -11.15 2.98
CA GLY A 525 -25.75 -10.39 3.98
C GLY A 525 -26.96 -9.71 3.35
N GLY A 526 -28.06 -9.66 4.09
CA GLY A 526 -29.26 -8.93 3.70
C GLY A 526 -29.00 -7.43 3.59
N GLY A 527 -29.75 -6.75 2.73
CA GLY A 527 -29.68 -5.29 2.67
C GLY A 527 -30.29 -4.61 3.91
N GLY A 528 -29.74 -3.49 4.32
CA GLY A 528 -30.28 -2.62 5.38
C GLY A 528 -31.69 -2.10 5.07
N GLY A 529 -32.34 -1.46 6.03
CA GLY A 529 -33.63 -0.83 5.84
C GLY A 529 -33.55 0.37 4.90
N TRP A 530 -34.60 0.65 4.13
CA TRP A 530 -34.55 1.67 3.07
C TRP A 530 -34.14 3.06 3.56
N LEU A 531 -34.56 3.46 4.76
CA LEU A 531 -34.23 4.76 5.34
C LEU A 531 -32.98 4.66 6.23
N LEU A 532 -33.02 3.79 7.23
CA LEU A 532 -31.95 3.68 8.22
C LEU A 532 -31.60 2.21 8.44
N GLY A 533 -30.36 1.85 8.12
CA GLY A 533 -29.82 0.57 8.53
C GLY A 533 -28.60 0.13 7.75
N ASP A 534 -27.77 -0.61 8.46
CA ASP A 534 -26.54 -1.16 7.94
C ASP A 534 -26.81 -2.44 7.15
N GLY A 535 -25.89 -2.75 6.26
CA GLY A 535 -25.86 -4.05 5.62
C GLY A 535 -25.59 -5.20 6.60
N GLY A 536 -26.17 -6.36 6.34
CA GLY A 536 -25.77 -7.60 7.01
C GLY A 536 -24.35 -7.99 6.59
N ALA A 537 -23.56 -8.54 7.51
CA ALA A 537 -22.29 -9.16 7.14
C ALA A 537 -22.53 -10.41 6.26
N GLY A 538 -21.65 -10.68 5.32
CA GLY A 538 -21.65 -11.90 4.52
C GLY A 538 -21.32 -13.11 5.35
N GLY A 539 -21.94 -14.24 5.05
CA GLY A 539 -21.62 -15.53 5.67
C GLY A 539 -20.24 -16.01 5.22
N SER A 540 -19.47 -16.59 6.15
CA SER A 540 -18.28 -17.35 5.79
C SER A 540 -18.64 -18.51 4.87
N ALA A 541 -17.68 -18.92 4.06
CA ALA A 541 -17.92 -19.97 3.10
C ALA A 541 -18.10 -21.35 3.77
N GLY A 542 -18.86 -22.25 3.15
CA GLY A 542 -19.22 -23.56 3.72
C GLY A 542 -18.52 -24.75 3.10
N ALA A 543 -18.41 -24.75 1.77
CA ALA A 543 -17.84 -25.84 0.99
C ALA A 543 -16.43 -25.51 0.50
N LEU A 544 -15.60 -26.53 0.29
CA LEU A 544 -14.22 -26.37 -0.21
C LEU A 544 -14.19 -25.52 -1.50
N GLY A 545 -13.25 -24.58 -1.57
CA GLY A 545 -13.09 -23.67 -2.71
C GLY A 545 -14.22 -22.65 -2.89
N GLN A 546 -15.23 -22.63 -2.02
CA GLN A 546 -16.36 -21.70 -2.12
C GLN A 546 -15.98 -20.31 -1.63
N SER A 547 -16.35 -19.28 -2.39
CA SER A 547 -16.16 -17.89 -1.98
C SER A 547 -17.07 -17.50 -0.82
N GLY A 548 -16.61 -16.58 0.01
CA GLY A 548 -17.42 -15.99 1.06
C GLY A 548 -18.60 -15.19 0.51
N GLY A 549 -19.67 -15.10 1.30
CA GLY A 549 -20.85 -14.31 0.95
C GLY A 549 -20.52 -12.82 0.91
N SER A 550 -21.15 -12.08 -0.01
CA SER A 550 -21.00 -10.63 -0.05
C SER A 550 -21.67 -9.96 1.14
N GLY A 551 -21.14 -8.82 1.59
CA GLY A 551 -21.81 -7.96 2.55
C GLY A 551 -23.05 -7.33 1.93
N GLY A 552 -24.10 -7.17 2.73
CA GLY A 552 -25.32 -6.51 2.30
C GLY A 552 -25.13 -5.01 2.10
N ASN A 553 -25.86 -4.41 1.17
CA ASN A 553 -25.86 -2.97 0.97
C ASN A 553 -26.71 -2.28 2.05
N ALA A 554 -26.28 -1.10 2.50
CA ALA A 554 -27.09 -0.26 3.38
C ALA A 554 -28.27 0.43 2.64
N GLY A 555 -29.09 1.15 3.41
CA GLY A 555 -30.24 1.93 2.92
C GLY A 555 -29.88 3.34 2.43
N LEU A 556 -30.63 4.35 2.88
CA LEU A 556 -30.30 5.76 2.69
C LEU A 556 -29.18 6.19 3.65
N PHE A 557 -29.28 5.80 4.92
CA PHE A 557 -28.28 5.99 5.98
C PHE A 557 -27.83 4.63 6.52
N GLY A 558 -26.51 4.40 6.57
CA GLY A 558 -25.92 3.22 7.21
C GLY A 558 -24.63 2.76 6.54
N THR A 559 -23.87 1.90 7.21
CA THR A 559 -22.65 1.30 6.62
C THR A 559 -22.96 0.02 5.87
N GLY A 560 -22.26 -0.23 4.77
CA GLY A 560 -22.30 -1.53 4.11
C GLY A 560 -21.81 -2.66 5.01
N GLY A 561 -22.33 -3.86 4.83
CA GLY A 561 -21.89 -5.04 5.58
C GLY A 561 -20.50 -5.51 5.15
N SER A 562 -19.74 -6.13 6.06
CA SER A 562 -18.47 -6.76 5.71
C SER A 562 -18.70 -7.99 4.82
N GLY A 563 -17.79 -8.28 3.90
CA GLY A 563 -17.77 -9.55 3.18
C GLY A 563 -17.38 -10.72 4.08
N GLY A 564 -17.87 -11.92 3.76
CA GLY A 564 -17.49 -13.16 4.46
C GLY A 564 -16.17 -13.73 3.95
N PRO A 565 -15.44 -14.50 4.76
CA PRO A 565 -14.21 -15.16 4.33
C PRO A 565 -14.49 -16.34 3.37
N GLY A 566 -13.59 -16.58 2.42
CA GLY A 566 -13.61 -17.73 1.51
C GLY A 566 -13.05 -19.01 2.14
N GLN A 567 -13.44 -20.18 1.59
CA GLN A 567 -12.99 -21.48 2.10
C GLN A 567 -11.65 -21.93 1.52
N PHE A 568 -11.00 -22.78 2.30
CA PHE A 568 -9.88 -23.65 1.93
C PHE A 568 -10.15 -24.53 0.69
N SER A 569 -9.10 -24.88 -0.06
CA SER A 569 -9.10 -25.88 -1.15
C SER A 569 -7.89 -26.86 -1.06
N PRO A 570 -8.09 -28.19 -1.03
CA PRO A 570 -7.04 -29.21 -0.81
C PRO A 570 -6.27 -29.75 -2.05
N GLY A 571 -6.43 -29.17 -3.27
CA GLY A 571 -5.72 -29.61 -4.51
C GLY A 571 -6.35 -30.83 -5.21
N VAL A 572 -6.49 -30.92 -6.56
CA VAL A 572 -5.46 -30.93 -7.63
C VAL A 572 -5.78 -30.05 -8.88
N ALA A 573 -6.81 -29.19 -8.85
CA ALA A 573 -7.07 -28.20 -9.92
C ALA A 573 -7.99 -27.01 -9.51
N GLY A 574 -8.26 -26.80 -8.21
CA GLY A 574 -9.29 -25.86 -7.75
C GLY A 574 -8.74 -24.67 -6.98
N GLN A 575 -9.07 -23.46 -7.41
CA GLN A 575 -8.79 -22.20 -6.70
C GLN A 575 -9.51 -22.18 -5.34
N ALA A 576 -8.81 -21.75 -4.28
CA ALA A 576 -9.47 -21.51 -3.00
C ALA A 576 -10.49 -20.36 -3.11
N GLY A 577 -11.49 -20.37 -2.25
CA GLY A 577 -12.61 -19.44 -2.34
C GLY A 577 -12.17 -18.00 -2.17
N ALA A 578 -12.67 -17.08 -2.99
CA ALA A 578 -12.41 -15.66 -2.78
C ALA A 578 -13.11 -15.14 -1.52
N GLY A 579 -12.60 -14.06 -0.96
CA GLY A 579 -13.34 -13.28 0.02
C GLY A 579 -14.58 -12.65 -0.61
N GLY A 580 -15.68 -12.59 0.14
CA GLY A 580 -16.89 -11.89 -0.30
C GLY A 580 -16.64 -10.39 -0.43
N ALA A 581 -17.28 -9.74 -1.40
CA ALA A 581 -17.22 -8.28 -1.51
C ALA A 581 -17.86 -7.60 -0.29
N GLY A 582 -17.37 -6.43 0.11
CA GLY A 582 -18.06 -5.56 1.04
C GLY A 582 -19.31 -4.96 0.41
N GLY A 583 -20.35 -4.74 1.22
CA GLY A 583 -21.58 -4.10 0.77
C GLY A 583 -21.42 -2.60 0.55
N ALA A 584 -22.23 -2.01 -0.32
CA ALA A 584 -22.24 -0.57 -0.52
C ALA A 584 -22.76 0.16 0.73
N GLY A 585 -22.19 1.33 1.01
CA GLY A 585 -22.69 2.26 2.01
C GLY A 585 -24.04 2.86 1.63
N GLY A 586 -24.73 3.44 2.62
CA GLY A 586 -26.05 4.00 2.44
C GLY A 586 -26.03 5.15 1.44
N TRP A 587 -27.02 5.24 0.55
CA TRP A 587 -27.00 6.12 -0.62
C TRP A 587 -26.65 7.58 -0.31
N LEU A 588 -27.09 8.12 0.83
CA LEU A 588 -26.76 9.48 1.25
C LEU A 588 -25.53 9.53 2.16
N LEU A 589 -25.60 8.85 3.32
CA LEU A 589 -24.51 8.77 4.30
C LEU A 589 -24.20 7.32 4.64
N GLY A 590 -22.98 6.89 4.38
CA GLY A 590 -22.58 5.53 4.69
C GLY A 590 -21.27 5.11 4.06
N ASN A 591 -20.38 4.54 4.87
CA ASN A 591 -19.17 3.92 4.34
C ASN A 591 -19.51 2.59 3.68
N GLY A 592 -18.75 2.26 2.64
CA GLY A 592 -18.72 0.90 2.13
C GLY A 592 -18.22 -0.08 3.19
N GLY A 593 -18.69 -1.32 3.10
CA GLY A 593 -18.23 -2.42 3.94
C GLY A 593 -16.84 -2.91 3.52
N VAL A 594 -16.13 -3.53 4.45
CA VAL A 594 -14.82 -4.14 4.19
C VAL A 594 -14.98 -5.43 3.40
N GLY A 595 -14.09 -5.72 2.47
CA GLY A 595 -14.02 -7.01 1.78
C GLY A 595 -13.65 -8.17 2.73
N GLY A 596 -14.12 -9.37 2.43
CA GLY A 596 -13.80 -10.58 3.16
C GLY A 596 -12.39 -11.10 2.83
N THR A 597 -11.83 -11.94 3.71
CA THR A 597 -10.51 -12.55 3.48
C THR A 597 -10.60 -13.72 2.50
N GLY A 598 -9.59 -13.88 1.65
CA GLY A 598 -9.49 -14.98 0.68
C GLY A 598 -9.09 -16.31 1.33
N GLY A 599 -9.60 -17.42 0.79
CA GLY A 599 -9.39 -18.78 1.28
C GLY A 599 -7.98 -19.32 1.05
N THR A 600 -7.62 -20.33 1.84
CA THR A 600 -6.30 -20.98 1.82
C THR A 600 -6.17 -22.03 0.71
N GLY A 601 -5.07 -22.04 -0.04
CA GLY A 601 -4.79 -23.02 -1.10
C GLY A 601 -3.61 -23.93 -0.77
N VAL A 602 -3.80 -25.25 -0.85
CA VAL A 602 -2.79 -26.27 -0.53
C VAL A 602 -2.58 -27.23 -1.70
N VAL A 603 -1.30 -27.54 -1.99
CA VAL A 603 -0.78 -28.38 -3.11
C VAL A 603 -1.25 -27.94 -4.51
N ASP A 604 -0.36 -27.33 -5.30
CA ASP A 604 -0.58 -26.82 -6.67
C ASP A 604 -1.79 -25.86 -6.86
N GLY A 605 -2.50 -25.50 -5.80
CA GLY A 605 -3.72 -24.68 -5.80
C GLY A 605 -3.46 -23.20 -5.56
N LEU A 606 -4.10 -22.35 -6.37
CA LEU A 606 -4.07 -20.89 -6.20
C LEU A 606 -4.93 -20.47 -5.00
N ALA A 607 -4.38 -19.65 -4.11
CA ALA A 607 -5.15 -19.14 -2.98
C ALA A 607 -6.22 -18.13 -3.41
N GLY A 608 -7.24 -17.97 -2.57
CA GLY A 608 -8.38 -17.11 -2.86
C GLY A 608 -7.99 -15.64 -2.79
N VAL A 609 -8.47 -14.82 -3.72
CA VAL A 609 -8.26 -13.38 -3.65
C VAL A 609 -9.10 -12.77 -2.51
N GLY A 610 -8.62 -11.67 -1.93
CA GLY A 610 -9.40 -10.87 -1.01
C GLY A 610 -10.61 -10.24 -1.70
N GLY A 611 -11.71 -10.09 -0.96
CA GLY A 611 -12.91 -9.46 -1.46
C GLY A 611 -12.71 -7.97 -1.69
N ILE A 612 -13.36 -7.40 -2.71
CA ILE A 612 -13.32 -5.94 -2.92
C ILE A 612 -14.07 -5.20 -1.81
N GLY A 613 -13.61 -4.01 -1.46
CA GLY A 613 -14.33 -3.11 -0.58
C GLY A 613 -15.59 -2.54 -1.24
N GLY A 614 -16.62 -2.28 -0.45
CA GLY A 614 -17.86 -1.68 -0.92
C GLY A 614 -17.69 -0.21 -1.29
N GLY A 615 -18.48 0.28 -2.25
CA GLY A 615 -18.51 1.72 -2.56
C GLY A 615 -19.14 2.54 -1.43
N GLY A 616 -18.65 3.75 -1.22
CA GLY A 616 -19.29 4.73 -0.34
C GLY A 616 -20.62 5.25 -0.92
N GLY A 617 -21.53 5.66 -0.04
CA GLY A 617 -22.69 6.48 -0.39
C GLY A 617 -22.31 7.85 -0.95
N LEU A 618 -23.26 8.72 -1.29
CA LEU A 618 -23.02 10.05 -1.86
C LEU A 618 -21.91 10.84 -1.15
N PHE A 619 -21.91 10.83 0.19
CA PHE A 619 -20.88 11.45 1.04
C PHE A 619 -19.99 10.44 1.78
N GLY A 620 -20.16 9.14 1.53
CA GLY A 620 -19.48 8.09 2.26
C GLY A 620 -18.07 7.78 1.74
N ALA A 621 -17.22 7.27 2.62
CA ALA A 621 -15.94 6.70 2.21
C ALA A 621 -16.13 5.31 1.59
N GLY A 622 -15.22 4.93 0.70
CA GLY A 622 -15.12 3.55 0.25
C GLY A 622 -14.73 2.61 1.40
N GLY A 623 -15.17 1.36 1.34
CA GLY A 623 -14.74 0.31 2.26
C GLY A 623 -13.35 -0.23 1.89
N GLY A 624 -12.61 -0.72 2.88
CA GLY A 624 -11.32 -1.37 2.64
C GLY A 624 -11.45 -2.69 1.86
N GLY A 625 -10.46 -3.03 1.06
CA GLY A 625 -10.34 -4.35 0.45
C GLY A 625 -10.00 -5.43 1.49
N GLY A 626 -10.40 -6.67 1.22
CA GLY A 626 -10.07 -7.82 2.07
C GLY A 626 -8.68 -8.38 1.78
N VAL A 627 -8.15 -9.16 2.72
CA VAL A 627 -6.82 -9.78 2.61
C VAL A 627 -6.84 -10.97 1.67
N GLY A 628 -5.78 -11.13 0.88
CA GLY A 628 -5.57 -12.31 0.06
C GLY A 628 -5.31 -13.58 0.88
N GLY A 629 -5.71 -14.73 0.35
CA GLY A 629 -5.56 -16.02 1.02
C GLY A 629 -4.12 -16.53 1.04
N PHE A 630 -3.81 -17.39 2.01
CA PHE A 630 -2.51 -18.04 2.15
C PHE A 630 -2.35 -19.22 1.17
N SER A 631 -1.12 -19.46 0.68
CA SER A 631 -0.79 -20.61 -0.18
C SER A 631 0.46 -21.36 0.27
N GLU A 632 0.36 -22.68 0.40
CA GLU A 632 1.51 -23.54 0.77
C GLU A 632 2.42 -23.86 -0.42
N ASP A 633 1.85 -24.15 -1.59
CA ASP A 633 2.63 -24.70 -2.72
C ASP A 633 2.35 -23.94 -4.04
N GLY A 634 1.79 -22.72 -3.96
CA GLY A 634 1.43 -21.89 -5.12
C GLY A 634 1.63 -20.39 -4.91
N THR A 635 0.92 -19.59 -5.73
CA THR A 635 0.87 -18.13 -5.55
C THR A 635 -0.24 -17.78 -4.58
N ALA A 636 0.09 -17.01 -3.56
CA ALA A 636 -0.89 -16.54 -2.59
C ALA A 636 -1.87 -15.54 -3.21
N GLY A 637 -3.04 -15.41 -2.58
CA GLY A 637 -4.13 -14.63 -3.13
C GLY A 637 -3.79 -13.15 -3.15
N THR A 638 -4.22 -12.42 -4.18
CA THR A 638 -4.07 -10.96 -4.17
C THR A 638 -5.02 -10.33 -3.15
N GLY A 639 -4.62 -9.21 -2.57
CA GLY A 639 -5.52 -8.38 -1.78
C GLY A 639 -6.66 -7.83 -2.64
N GLY A 640 -7.81 -7.61 -1.99
CA GLY A 640 -8.97 -7.01 -2.61
C GLY A 640 -8.76 -5.53 -2.86
N ARG A 641 -9.34 -5.01 -3.94
CA ARG A 641 -9.32 -3.56 -4.19
C ARG A 641 -10.16 -2.82 -3.15
N GLY A 642 -9.71 -1.63 -2.72
CA GLY A 642 -10.55 -0.71 -1.96
C GLY A 642 -11.74 -0.20 -2.77
N GLY A 643 -12.85 0.05 -2.08
CA GLY A 643 -14.07 0.61 -2.68
C GLY A 643 -13.88 2.08 -3.04
N ASN A 644 -14.58 2.55 -4.08
CA ASN A 644 -14.53 3.98 -4.42
C ASN A 644 -15.31 4.82 -3.39
N GLY A 645 -14.85 6.04 -3.16
CA GLY A 645 -15.59 7.04 -2.40
C GLY A 645 -16.85 7.51 -3.13
N GLY A 646 -17.79 8.07 -2.36
CA GLY A 646 -18.98 8.72 -2.86
C GLY A 646 -18.71 9.89 -3.81
N LEU A 647 -19.66 10.19 -4.70
CA LEU A 647 -19.54 11.28 -5.67
C LEU A 647 -19.18 12.64 -5.01
N LEU A 648 -19.72 12.89 -3.82
CA LEU A 648 -19.56 14.11 -3.03
C LEU A 648 -18.78 13.88 -1.72
N ALA A 649 -18.14 12.72 -1.55
CA ALA A 649 -17.42 12.34 -0.34
C ALA A 649 -16.35 13.37 0.06
N GLY A 650 -15.71 14.00 -0.93
CA GLY A 650 -14.74 15.08 -0.70
C GLY A 650 -15.25 16.29 0.07
N LEU A 651 -16.55 16.60 0.01
CA LEU A 651 -17.13 17.75 0.73
C LEU A 651 -17.18 17.53 2.24
N VAL A 652 -17.13 16.28 2.68
CA VAL A 652 -17.05 15.88 4.10
C VAL A 652 -15.70 15.22 4.41
N SER A 653 -14.70 15.46 3.56
CA SER A 653 -13.34 14.94 3.70
C SER A 653 -13.28 13.41 3.82
N ALA A 654 -14.13 12.70 3.06
CA ALA A 654 -14.10 11.26 2.87
C ALA A 654 -13.51 10.89 1.49
N GLY A 655 -12.94 9.69 1.36
CA GLY A 655 -12.17 9.27 0.19
C GLY A 655 -12.45 7.86 -0.28
N GLY A 656 -11.60 7.36 -1.19
CA GLY A 656 -11.57 5.95 -1.55
C GLY A 656 -11.13 5.09 -0.36
N GLY A 657 -11.60 3.85 -0.32
CA GLY A 657 -11.15 2.86 0.65
C GLY A 657 -9.78 2.29 0.29
N ASP A 658 -9.06 1.80 1.28
CA ASP A 658 -7.72 1.23 1.07
C ASP A 658 -7.79 -0.15 0.40
N GLY A 659 -6.76 -0.51 -0.36
CA GLY A 659 -6.58 -1.87 -0.86
C GLY A 659 -6.22 -2.82 0.28
N GLY A 660 -6.72 -4.05 0.20
CA GLY A 660 -6.37 -5.10 1.16
C GLY A 660 -4.96 -5.64 0.93
N THR A 661 -4.37 -6.23 1.97
CA THR A 661 -3.06 -6.87 1.85
C THR A 661 -3.08 -8.11 0.97
N GLY A 662 -1.95 -8.36 0.29
CA GLY A 662 -1.70 -9.61 -0.40
C GLY A 662 -1.52 -10.78 0.58
N GLY A 663 -1.98 -11.95 0.17
CA GLY A 663 -1.83 -13.18 0.95
C GLY A 663 -0.38 -13.64 1.00
N ASN A 664 -0.04 -14.42 2.03
CA ASN A 664 1.32 -14.94 2.21
C ASN A 664 1.44 -16.32 1.54
N GLY A 665 2.57 -16.58 0.88
CA GLY A 665 2.82 -17.84 0.18
C GLY A 665 4.18 -18.43 0.52
N LEU A 666 4.30 -19.76 0.54
CA LEU A 666 5.60 -20.40 0.69
C LEU A 666 6.49 -20.20 -0.56
N PHE A 667 5.88 -20.04 -1.75
CA PHE A 667 6.55 -19.62 -2.98
C PHE A 667 6.35 -18.14 -3.27
N ASN A 668 5.19 -17.73 -3.79
CA ASN A 668 4.96 -16.33 -4.16
C ASN A 668 3.97 -15.69 -3.21
N GLY A 669 4.34 -14.53 -2.68
CA GLY A 669 3.41 -13.64 -2.01
C GLY A 669 2.39 -13.07 -3.01
N GLY A 670 1.17 -12.86 -2.54
CA GLY A 670 0.11 -12.25 -3.33
C GLY A 670 0.33 -10.76 -3.46
N ALA A 671 -0.07 -10.17 -4.58
CA ALA A 671 -0.05 -8.72 -4.74
C ALA A 671 -1.00 -8.03 -3.76
N GLY A 672 -0.65 -6.84 -3.29
CA GLY A 672 -1.57 -5.97 -2.57
C GLY A 672 -2.67 -5.44 -3.47
N GLY A 673 -3.85 -5.21 -2.91
CA GLY A 673 -4.98 -4.64 -3.62
C GLY A 673 -4.76 -3.17 -3.93
N ALA A 674 -5.28 -2.67 -5.05
CA ALA A 674 -5.24 -1.24 -5.33
C ALA A 674 -6.20 -0.45 -4.42
N GLY A 675 -5.86 0.80 -4.15
CA GLY A 675 -6.75 1.75 -3.49
C GLY A 675 -7.99 2.08 -4.32
N GLY A 676 -9.06 2.44 -3.63
CA GLY A 676 -10.27 3.01 -4.23
C GLY A 676 -10.03 4.44 -4.69
N ASN A 677 -10.67 4.86 -5.77
CA ASN A 677 -10.63 6.25 -6.19
C ASN A 677 -11.53 7.09 -5.28
N ALA A 678 -11.21 8.37 -5.13
CA ALA A 678 -12.10 9.34 -4.49
C ALA A 678 -13.34 9.65 -5.36
N GLY A 679 -14.22 10.50 -4.81
CA GLY A 679 -15.38 11.06 -5.51
C GLY A 679 -15.04 12.04 -6.63
N LEU A 680 -16.06 12.51 -7.35
CA LEU A 680 -15.88 13.43 -8.47
C LEU A 680 -15.30 14.77 -8.02
N LEU A 681 -15.88 15.40 -6.99
CA LEU A 681 -15.52 16.78 -6.63
C LEU A 681 -14.29 16.84 -5.74
N GLY A 682 -14.08 15.86 -4.87
CA GLY A 682 -12.87 15.82 -4.08
C GLY A 682 -12.73 14.63 -3.16
N GLY A 683 -11.73 14.72 -2.28
CA GLY A 683 -11.34 13.68 -1.33
C GLY A 683 -10.10 12.92 -1.83
N PRO A 684 -9.42 12.19 -0.94
CA PRO A 684 -8.23 11.44 -1.30
C PRO A 684 -8.56 10.13 -2.00
N GLY A 685 -7.63 9.65 -2.82
CA GLY A 685 -7.61 8.26 -3.18
C GLY A 685 -7.23 7.39 -1.97
N GLY A 686 -7.77 6.17 -1.92
CA GLY A 686 -7.38 5.18 -0.92
C GLY A 686 -5.95 4.69 -1.13
N ALA A 687 -5.30 4.22 -0.07
CA ALA A 687 -3.98 3.62 -0.14
C ALA A 687 -4.01 2.31 -0.92
N GLY A 688 -2.91 1.96 -1.59
CA GLY A 688 -2.69 0.59 -2.03
C GLY A 688 -2.34 -0.32 -0.84
N GLY A 689 -2.80 -1.57 -0.86
CA GLY A 689 -2.46 -2.56 0.15
C GLY A 689 -1.03 -3.07 0.00
N ALA A 690 -0.43 -3.54 1.10
CA ALA A 690 0.90 -4.15 1.04
C ALA A 690 0.87 -5.49 0.28
N GLY A 691 1.96 -5.81 -0.40
CA GLY A 691 2.20 -7.13 -0.97
C GLY A 691 2.48 -8.16 0.11
N GLY A 692 2.01 -9.39 -0.11
CA GLY A 692 2.19 -10.50 0.81
C GLY A 692 3.61 -11.08 0.77
N VAL A 693 3.95 -11.86 1.78
CA VAL A 693 5.26 -12.50 1.92
C VAL A 693 5.37 -13.73 1.02
N GLY A 694 6.55 -13.96 0.43
CA GLY A 694 6.89 -15.13 -0.39
C GLY A 694 8.24 -15.76 -0.04
N GLY A 695 8.64 -16.79 -0.80
CA GLY A 695 10.03 -17.19 -1.01
C GLY A 695 10.68 -18.02 0.08
N PHE A 696 9.91 -18.85 0.78
CA PHE A 696 10.39 -19.76 1.82
C PHE A 696 10.90 -21.10 1.27
N ASN A 697 10.55 -21.48 0.02
CA ASN A 697 11.02 -22.72 -0.59
C ASN A 697 12.43 -22.57 -1.23
N ALA A 698 13.37 -23.45 -0.82
CA ALA A 698 14.75 -23.46 -1.32
C ALA A 698 14.94 -24.14 -2.68
N ALA A 699 13.99 -24.99 -3.12
CA ALA A 699 14.07 -25.68 -4.41
C ALA A 699 13.68 -24.78 -5.59
N THR A 700 12.72 -23.88 -5.37
CA THR A 700 12.23 -22.90 -6.37
C THR A 700 12.02 -21.56 -5.65
N PRO A 701 13.00 -20.63 -5.68
CA PRO A 701 12.89 -19.37 -4.97
C PRO A 701 11.75 -18.51 -5.52
N GLY A 702 10.72 -18.29 -4.72
CA GLY A 702 9.59 -17.43 -5.09
C GLY A 702 9.71 -15.99 -4.55
N ASN A 703 8.84 -15.11 -5.03
CA ASN A 703 8.97 -13.67 -4.83
C ASN A 703 7.97 -13.12 -3.81
N GLY A 704 8.32 -12.00 -3.19
CA GLY A 704 7.37 -11.20 -2.42
C GLY A 704 6.32 -10.61 -3.35
N GLY A 705 5.10 -10.45 -2.85
CA GLY A 705 4.02 -9.85 -3.61
C GLY A 705 4.28 -8.37 -3.88
N VAL A 706 3.88 -7.85 -5.04
CA VAL A 706 3.96 -6.41 -5.32
C VAL A 706 2.97 -5.63 -4.46
N GLY A 707 3.31 -4.41 -4.06
CA GLY A 707 2.39 -3.50 -3.42
C GLY A 707 1.31 -3.00 -4.37
N GLY A 708 0.11 -2.75 -3.85
CA GLY A 708 -1.01 -2.22 -4.63
C GLY A 708 -0.80 -0.75 -5.01
N ALA A 709 -1.35 -0.33 -6.15
CA ALA A 709 -1.34 1.09 -6.52
C ALA A 709 -2.28 1.91 -5.62
N GLY A 710 -1.92 3.16 -5.33
CA GLY A 710 -2.80 4.11 -4.70
C GLY A 710 -3.95 4.54 -5.62
N GLY A 711 -5.11 4.83 -5.04
CA GLY A 711 -6.26 5.37 -5.76
C GLY A 711 -6.05 6.81 -6.18
N ASN A 712 -6.78 7.27 -7.19
CA ASN A 712 -6.72 8.67 -7.60
C ASN A 712 -7.54 9.57 -6.66
N GLY A 713 -7.06 10.79 -6.43
CA GLY A 713 -7.82 11.85 -5.76
C GLY A 713 -8.98 12.36 -6.62
N GLY A 714 -9.91 13.09 -5.98
CA GLY A 714 -11.08 13.64 -6.68
C GLY A 714 -10.69 14.75 -7.65
N THR A 715 -11.50 15.00 -8.68
CA THR A 715 -11.05 15.74 -9.87
C THR A 715 -10.69 17.21 -9.62
N LEU A 716 -11.30 17.88 -8.64
CA LEU A 716 -11.03 19.28 -8.32
C LEU A 716 -10.04 19.42 -7.15
N PHE A 717 -10.34 18.81 -6.01
CA PHE A 717 -9.47 18.83 -4.82
C PHE A 717 -9.27 17.42 -4.25
N GLY A 718 -8.03 16.93 -4.21
CA GLY A 718 -7.76 15.66 -3.55
C GLY A 718 -6.37 15.15 -3.82
N ASN A 719 -5.71 14.67 -2.77
CA ASN A 719 -4.43 13.99 -2.92
C ASN A 719 -4.63 12.61 -3.55
N GLY A 720 -3.67 12.19 -4.36
CA GLY A 720 -3.57 10.78 -4.72
C GLY A 720 -3.31 9.90 -3.49
N GLY A 721 -3.85 8.70 -3.49
CA GLY A 721 -3.56 7.70 -2.47
C GLY A 721 -2.12 7.21 -2.59
N ALA A 722 -1.51 6.84 -1.47
CA ALA A 722 -0.17 6.25 -1.48
C ALA A 722 -0.17 4.86 -2.13
N GLY A 723 0.94 4.50 -2.78
CA GLY A 723 1.19 3.12 -3.17
C GLY A 723 1.49 2.24 -1.95
N GLY A 724 1.03 0.99 -1.99
CA GLY A 724 1.32 0.00 -0.97
C GLY A 724 2.76 -0.50 -1.05
N SER A 725 3.33 -0.97 0.05
CA SER A 725 4.68 -1.52 0.04
C SER A 725 4.76 -2.90 -0.59
N GLY A 726 5.90 -3.24 -1.19
CA GLY A 726 6.17 -4.60 -1.64
C GLY A 726 6.39 -5.58 -0.48
N GLY A 727 6.04 -6.83 -0.70
CA GLY A 727 6.15 -7.92 0.27
C GLY A 727 7.57 -8.48 0.41
N PHE A 728 7.83 -9.13 1.54
CA PHE A 728 9.12 -9.76 1.82
C PHE A 728 9.32 -11.06 1.03
N SER A 729 10.56 -11.41 0.66
CA SER A 729 10.94 -12.75 0.22
C SER A 729 12.22 -13.26 0.88
N GLN A 730 12.23 -14.47 1.43
CA GLN A 730 13.45 -14.99 2.07
C GLN A 730 14.54 -15.37 1.07
N LEU A 731 14.19 -16.08 0.00
CA LEU A 731 15.14 -16.66 -0.95
C LEU A 731 15.05 -16.07 -2.37
N GLY A 732 14.01 -15.30 -2.68
CA GLY A 732 13.79 -14.67 -3.98
C GLY A 732 13.82 -13.14 -3.92
N THR A 733 13.17 -12.50 -4.90
CA THR A 733 13.08 -11.04 -4.94
C THR A 733 11.97 -10.56 -4.00
N GLY A 734 12.24 -9.52 -3.22
CA GLY A 734 11.19 -8.75 -2.55
C GLY A 734 10.27 -8.13 -3.60
N GLY A 735 8.99 -7.96 -3.25
CA GLY A 735 8.01 -7.40 -4.18
C GLY A 735 8.30 -5.92 -4.48
N ALA A 736 7.94 -5.45 -5.67
CA ALA A 736 8.00 -4.02 -5.97
C ALA A 736 6.98 -3.24 -5.11
N GLY A 737 7.30 -1.99 -4.78
CA GLY A 737 6.34 -1.05 -4.22
C GLY A 737 5.30 -0.61 -5.25
N GLY A 738 4.08 -0.35 -4.81
CA GLY A 738 2.99 0.13 -5.64
C GLY A 738 3.16 1.61 -6.02
N THR A 739 2.59 2.03 -7.15
CA THR A 739 2.65 3.44 -7.55
C THR A 739 1.69 4.30 -6.75
N GLY A 740 2.06 5.55 -6.50
CA GLY A 740 1.15 6.55 -5.96
C GLY A 740 0.05 6.95 -6.95
N GLY A 741 -1.12 7.30 -6.43
CA GLY A 741 -2.26 7.76 -7.21
C GLY A 741 -2.08 9.19 -7.71
N MET A 742 -2.80 9.55 -8.76
CA MET A 742 -2.80 10.93 -9.27
C MET A 742 -3.63 11.86 -8.39
N SER A 743 -3.26 13.14 -8.35
CA SER A 743 -4.05 14.18 -7.68
C SER A 743 -5.23 14.66 -8.53
N GLY A 744 -6.15 15.36 -7.87
CA GLY A 744 -7.05 16.32 -8.51
C GLY A 744 -6.34 17.58 -9.02
N LEU A 745 -7.11 18.46 -9.66
CA LEU A 745 -6.62 19.68 -10.30
C LEU A 745 -5.73 20.54 -9.39
N LEU A 746 -6.17 20.73 -8.14
CA LEU A 746 -5.42 21.37 -7.07
C LEU A 746 -5.13 20.30 -6.02
N MET A 747 -3.89 19.79 -5.96
CA MET A 747 -3.33 18.99 -4.86
C MET A 747 -2.08 18.21 -5.29
N SER A 748 -1.52 17.43 -4.38
CA SER A 748 -0.33 16.61 -4.62
C SER A 748 -0.66 15.17 -5.00
N GLY A 749 0.19 14.59 -5.85
CA GLY A 749 0.14 13.15 -6.11
C GLY A 749 0.47 12.33 -4.86
N GLY A 750 0.02 11.08 -4.84
CA GLY A 750 0.34 10.17 -3.74
C GLY A 750 1.79 9.68 -3.82
N ASP A 751 2.40 9.38 -2.69
CA ASP A 751 3.76 8.81 -2.68
C ASP A 751 3.76 7.38 -3.22
N GLY A 752 4.86 6.96 -3.84
CA GLY A 752 5.11 5.58 -4.21
C GLY A 752 5.41 4.71 -2.98
N GLY A 753 4.98 3.45 -3.03
CA GLY A 753 5.24 2.48 -1.98
C GLY A 753 6.69 2.03 -1.96
N THR A 754 7.20 1.63 -0.79
CA THR A 754 8.57 1.11 -0.67
C THR A 754 8.67 -0.29 -1.28
N GLY A 755 9.81 -0.62 -1.86
CA GLY A 755 10.14 -1.98 -2.29
C GLY A 755 10.26 -2.94 -1.10
N GLY A 756 9.86 -4.18 -1.33
CA GLY A 756 9.93 -5.28 -0.37
C GLY A 756 11.35 -5.76 -0.16
N GLN A 757 11.62 -6.24 1.05
CA GLN A 757 12.91 -6.81 1.43
C GLN A 757 13.07 -8.21 0.80
N GLY A 758 14.27 -8.64 0.40
CA GLY A 758 14.46 -10.05 0.07
C GLY A 758 15.90 -10.47 -0.20
N LEU A 759 16.15 -11.63 -0.82
CA LEU A 759 17.51 -11.93 -1.29
C LEU A 759 17.92 -10.89 -2.34
N PHE A 760 17.00 -10.57 -3.25
CA PHE A 760 17.06 -9.37 -4.05
C PHE A 760 16.01 -8.38 -3.54
N GLY A 761 16.38 -7.12 -3.34
CA GLY A 761 15.42 -6.09 -2.93
C GLY A 761 14.44 -5.76 -4.06
N GLY A 762 13.17 -5.56 -3.72
CA GLY A 762 12.16 -5.08 -4.66
C GLY A 762 12.35 -3.61 -5.00
N THR A 763 11.94 -3.17 -6.19
CA THR A 763 12.03 -1.76 -6.56
C THR A 763 11.00 -0.91 -5.80
N GLY A 764 11.32 0.35 -5.52
CA GLY A 764 10.36 1.32 -5.04
C GLY A 764 9.32 1.67 -6.11
N GLY A 765 8.11 1.99 -5.68
CA GLY A 765 7.03 2.42 -6.54
C GLY A 765 7.19 3.88 -6.98
N ALA A 766 6.70 4.23 -8.16
CA ALA A 766 6.72 5.63 -8.61
C ALA A 766 5.75 6.50 -7.82
N GLY A 767 6.09 7.76 -7.61
CA GLY A 767 5.19 8.78 -7.09
C GLY A 767 4.10 9.15 -8.10
N GLY A 768 2.93 9.52 -7.59
CA GLY A 768 1.79 9.95 -8.37
C GLY A 768 1.96 11.34 -8.94
N ASN A 769 1.37 11.60 -10.10
CA ASN A 769 1.45 12.91 -10.75
C ASN A 769 0.46 13.90 -10.13
N ALA A 770 0.86 15.17 -10.05
CA ALA A 770 -0.05 16.28 -9.91
C ALA A 770 -0.60 16.73 -11.29
N THR A 771 -1.77 17.38 -11.33
CA THR A 771 -2.42 17.77 -12.59
C THR A 771 -2.23 19.24 -12.98
N LEU A 772 -2.81 20.23 -12.28
CA LEU A 772 -2.68 21.66 -12.66
C LEU A 772 -1.88 22.48 -11.64
N LEU A 773 -2.24 22.39 -10.36
CA LEU A 773 -1.53 23.04 -9.25
C LEU A 773 -1.19 21.99 -8.20
N GLY A 774 0.09 21.89 -7.85
CA GLY A 774 0.54 21.03 -6.75
C GLY A 774 1.80 20.25 -7.07
N CYS A 775 2.22 19.45 -6.09
CA CYS A 775 3.50 18.75 -6.15
C CYS A 775 3.31 17.29 -6.56
N GLY A 776 4.21 16.75 -7.39
CA GLY A 776 4.27 15.31 -7.61
C GLY A 776 4.54 14.56 -6.31
N GLY A 777 4.03 13.34 -6.19
CA GLY A 777 4.33 12.46 -5.06
C GLY A 777 5.78 12.00 -5.09
N ALA A 778 6.36 11.72 -3.92
CA ALA A 778 7.71 11.17 -3.85
C ALA A 778 7.74 9.73 -4.38
N GLY A 779 8.86 9.33 -4.98
CA GLY A 779 9.13 7.94 -5.31
C GLY A 779 9.43 7.12 -4.05
N GLY A 780 8.98 5.86 -4.05
CA GLY A 780 9.24 4.94 -2.95
C GLY A 780 10.70 4.50 -2.90
N THR A 781 11.22 4.20 -1.72
CA THR A 781 12.57 3.64 -1.56
C THR A 781 12.64 2.21 -2.06
N GLY A 782 13.77 1.79 -2.63
CA GLY A 782 14.04 0.38 -2.94
C GLY A 782 14.15 -0.48 -1.69
N GLY A 783 13.81 -1.76 -1.82
CA GLY A 783 13.96 -2.76 -0.78
C GLY A 783 15.42 -3.15 -0.58
N SER A 784 15.79 -3.48 0.65
CA SER A 784 17.12 -3.99 1.00
C SER A 784 17.25 -5.47 0.68
N SER A 785 18.47 -5.92 0.40
CA SER A 785 18.81 -7.33 0.27
C SER A 785 19.24 -7.95 1.60
N GLY A 786 19.00 -9.26 1.76
CA GLY A 786 19.47 -10.08 2.87
C GLY A 786 20.90 -10.61 2.65
N ALA A 787 21.54 -11.07 3.73
CA ALA A 787 22.83 -11.76 3.64
C ALA A 787 22.64 -13.20 3.14
N SER A 788 23.36 -13.57 2.08
CA SER A 788 23.26 -14.89 1.47
C SER A 788 24.16 -15.93 2.14
N LEU A 789 23.86 -17.21 1.90
CA LEU A 789 24.82 -18.31 2.00
C LEU A 789 26.08 -17.98 1.16
N PRO A 790 27.27 -18.53 1.48
CA PRO A 790 28.50 -18.23 0.76
C PRO A 790 28.35 -18.48 -0.75
N GLY A 791 28.47 -17.43 -1.59
CA GLY A 791 28.48 -17.54 -3.06
C GLY A 791 27.32 -16.88 -3.82
N ASN A 792 26.21 -16.46 -3.17
CA ASN A 792 25.02 -15.88 -3.83
C ASN A 792 24.73 -14.42 -3.40
N SER A 793 25.56 -13.44 -3.74
CA SER A 793 25.33 -12.05 -3.30
C SER A 793 24.04 -11.46 -3.88
N GLY A 794 23.09 -11.11 -3.00
CA GLY A 794 21.86 -10.41 -3.33
C GLY A 794 22.06 -8.94 -3.74
N THR A 795 21.20 -8.41 -4.62
CA THR A 795 21.22 -7.00 -5.05
C THR A 795 20.09 -6.22 -4.42
N ALA A 796 20.35 -5.00 -3.97
CA ALA A 796 19.31 -4.14 -3.43
C ALA A 796 18.37 -3.63 -4.53
N GLY A 797 17.15 -3.24 -4.15
CA GLY A 797 16.14 -2.74 -5.08
C GLY A 797 16.39 -1.30 -5.50
N ASN A 798 15.97 -0.97 -6.70
CA ASN A 798 16.02 0.41 -7.23
C ASN A 798 15.03 1.32 -6.51
N GLY A 799 15.32 2.61 -6.47
CA GLY A 799 14.35 3.62 -6.03
C GLY A 799 13.28 3.88 -7.09
N GLY A 800 12.08 4.28 -6.66
CA GLY A 800 10.99 4.66 -7.57
C GLY A 800 11.12 6.10 -8.04
N ASN A 801 10.66 6.41 -9.25
CA ASN A 801 10.71 7.79 -9.77
C ASN A 801 9.73 8.70 -9.02
N GLY A 802 10.07 9.98 -8.89
CA GLY A 802 9.17 11.02 -8.41
C GLY A 802 8.08 11.35 -9.43
N GLY A 803 6.90 11.74 -8.93
CA GLY A 803 5.78 12.15 -9.75
C GLY A 803 5.98 13.51 -10.41
N ARG A 804 5.32 13.76 -11.54
CA ARG A 804 5.34 15.07 -12.21
C ARG A 804 4.58 16.12 -11.40
N ALA A 805 5.05 17.36 -11.50
CA ALA A 805 4.38 18.51 -10.92
C ALA A 805 3.09 18.89 -11.68
N GLY A 806 2.28 19.76 -11.07
CA GLY A 806 1.16 20.40 -11.76
C GLY A 806 1.60 21.22 -12.97
N ALA A 807 0.78 21.23 -14.02
CA ALA A 807 1.11 21.85 -15.30
C ALA A 807 1.34 23.37 -15.23
N LEU A 808 0.67 24.08 -14.30
CA LEU A 808 0.76 25.54 -14.16
C LEU A 808 1.79 25.94 -13.10
N ILE A 809 1.58 25.52 -11.86
CA ILE A 809 2.48 25.75 -10.72
C ILE A 809 2.64 24.45 -9.97
N GLY A 810 3.87 24.00 -9.75
CA GLY A 810 4.10 22.80 -8.97
C GLY A 810 5.56 22.48 -8.74
N ILE A 811 5.82 21.52 -7.86
CA ILE A 811 7.16 20.98 -7.66
C ILE A 811 7.15 19.51 -8.05
N GLY A 812 8.13 19.07 -8.84
CA GLY A 812 8.26 17.65 -9.19
C GLY A 812 8.63 16.85 -7.95
N GLY A 813 8.04 15.67 -7.77
CA GLY A 813 8.32 14.83 -6.60
C GLY A 813 9.77 14.36 -6.60
N ALA A 814 10.36 14.19 -5.41
CA ALA A 814 11.69 13.60 -5.28
C ALA A 814 11.69 12.13 -5.73
N GLY A 815 12.79 11.68 -6.34
CA GLY A 815 13.06 10.28 -6.60
C GLY A 815 13.34 9.51 -5.31
N GLY A 816 12.91 8.26 -5.27
CA GLY A 816 13.15 7.35 -4.16
C GLY A 816 14.61 6.90 -4.09
N ALA A 817 15.12 6.71 -2.88
CA ALA A 817 16.46 6.17 -2.68
C ALA A 817 16.54 4.68 -3.08
N GLY A 818 17.72 4.22 -3.50
CA GLY A 818 18.00 2.78 -3.65
C GLY A 818 18.02 2.05 -2.30
N GLY A 819 17.80 0.74 -2.34
CA GLY A 819 17.82 -0.13 -1.16
C GLY A 819 19.24 -0.41 -0.63
N GLN A 820 19.36 -1.07 0.52
CA GLN A 820 20.66 -1.38 1.14
C GLN A 820 21.07 -2.85 0.93
N SER A 821 22.37 -3.16 0.79
CA SER A 821 22.88 -4.54 0.73
C SER A 821 24.00 -4.76 1.77
N PRO A 822 24.00 -5.88 2.52
CA PRO A 822 25.09 -6.21 3.43
C PRO A 822 26.38 -6.51 2.65
N ALA A 823 27.41 -5.70 2.87
CA ALA A 823 28.67 -5.78 2.16
C ALA A 823 29.50 -7.03 2.54
N VAL A 824 29.27 -8.19 1.91
CA VAL A 824 30.23 -9.30 1.92
C VAL A 824 30.24 -10.04 0.56
N GLY A 825 31.27 -9.76 -0.24
CA GLY A 825 31.94 -10.68 -1.17
C GLY A 825 31.14 -11.36 -2.28
N GLY A 826 31.19 -10.80 -3.50
CA GLY A 826 30.84 -11.49 -4.76
C GLY A 826 30.58 -10.50 -5.90
N GLY A 827 31.46 -10.47 -6.92
CA GLY A 827 31.49 -9.46 -7.98
C GLY A 827 30.45 -9.62 -9.09
N GLY A 828 29.16 -9.50 -8.77
CA GLY A 828 28.10 -9.36 -9.78
C GLY A 828 27.77 -7.89 -10.02
N GLY A 829 28.22 -7.32 -11.14
CA GLY A 829 27.96 -5.93 -11.51
C GLY A 829 26.50 -5.67 -11.87
N ASN A 830 25.67 -5.28 -10.90
CA ASN A 830 24.29 -4.86 -11.16
C ASN A 830 24.07 -3.41 -10.71
N THR A 831 23.63 -2.56 -11.63
CA THR A 831 23.30 -1.14 -11.42
C THR A 831 22.08 -1.01 -10.53
N VAL A 832 22.27 -0.75 -9.23
CA VAL A 832 21.20 -0.24 -8.36
C VAL A 832 20.97 1.21 -8.75
N LEU A 833 19.89 1.46 -9.50
CA LEU A 833 19.51 2.81 -9.93
C LEU A 833 18.59 3.42 -8.88
N SER A 834 18.89 4.65 -8.51
CA SER A 834 17.96 5.43 -7.69
C SER A 834 16.87 6.00 -8.57
N GLY A 835 15.74 6.38 -7.96
CA GLY A 835 14.65 7.00 -8.71
C GLY A 835 15.03 8.38 -9.23
N ASN A 836 14.58 8.72 -10.44
CA ASN A 836 14.74 10.07 -10.97
C ASN A 836 13.72 11.02 -10.31
N GLY A 837 14.08 12.29 -10.21
CA GLY A 837 13.17 13.35 -9.79
C GLY A 837 12.11 13.65 -10.84
N GLY A 838 10.92 14.04 -10.40
CA GLY A 838 9.82 14.40 -11.28
C GLY A 838 10.04 15.76 -11.95
N ASN A 839 9.52 15.92 -13.17
CA ASN A 839 9.63 17.19 -13.90
C ASN A 839 8.54 18.18 -13.46
N ALA A 840 8.88 19.47 -13.47
CA ALA A 840 7.92 20.57 -13.50
C ALA A 840 7.61 20.98 -14.95
N VAL A 841 6.60 21.85 -15.13
CA VAL A 841 6.11 22.25 -16.46
C VAL A 841 6.29 23.75 -16.73
N LEU A 842 5.41 24.62 -16.20
CA LEU A 842 5.49 26.06 -16.47
C LEU A 842 6.25 26.83 -15.39
N ILE A 843 5.75 26.80 -14.14
CA ILE A 843 6.38 27.40 -12.98
C ILE A 843 6.61 26.31 -11.95
N GLY A 844 7.85 26.12 -11.50
CA GLY A 844 8.15 25.02 -10.60
C GLY A 844 9.59 24.57 -10.59
N VAL A 845 10.01 23.91 -9.51
CA VAL A 845 11.31 23.24 -9.48
C VAL A 845 11.12 21.76 -9.81
N GLY A 846 12.07 21.18 -10.53
CA GLY A 846 12.12 19.73 -10.72
C GLY A 846 12.49 19.04 -9.41
N GLY A 847 12.03 17.82 -9.20
CA GLY A 847 12.33 17.04 -8.00
C GLY A 847 13.79 16.60 -7.96
N ASN A 848 14.35 16.40 -6.76
CA ASN A 848 15.68 15.81 -6.65
C ASN A 848 15.69 14.36 -7.10
N GLY A 849 16.80 13.90 -7.68
CA GLY A 849 17.07 12.48 -7.84
C GLY A 849 17.25 11.80 -6.49
N GLY A 850 16.88 10.53 -6.43
CA GLY A 850 17.08 9.68 -5.27
C GLY A 850 18.55 9.36 -5.05
N ASN A 851 18.95 9.22 -3.79
CA ASN A 851 20.28 8.74 -3.44
C ASN A 851 20.45 7.26 -3.75
N SER A 852 21.69 6.86 -4.05
CA SER A 852 22.02 5.46 -4.30
C SER A 852 21.79 4.56 -3.08
N GLY A 853 21.60 3.28 -3.39
CA GLY A 853 21.70 2.20 -2.42
C GLY A 853 23.14 1.79 -2.15
N THR A 854 23.34 0.80 -1.29
CA THR A 854 24.66 0.18 -1.06
C THR A 854 24.74 -1.18 -1.77
N PRO A 855 25.87 -1.53 -2.46
CA PRO A 855 27.09 -0.71 -2.68
C PRO A 855 26.89 0.43 -3.70
N LEU A 856 27.67 1.50 -3.52
CA LEU A 856 27.53 2.84 -4.12
C LEU A 856 27.77 2.85 -5.64
N TYR A 857 26.81 3.40 -6.40
CA TYR A 857 26.87 3.50 -7.86
C TYR A 857 26.54 4.90 -8.38
N LEU A 858 25.29 5.16 -8.78
CA LEU A 858 24.86 6.41 -9.40
C LEU A 858 23.52 6.84 -8.81
N GLY A 859 23.46 8.07 -8.29
CA GLY A 859 22.21 8.69 -7.89
C GLY A 859 21.28 8.87 -9.09
N GLY A 860 19.99 8.98 -8.81
CA GLY A 860 18.98 9.25 -9.84
C GLY A 860 19.18 10.66 -10.39
N SER A 861 18.73 10.91 -11.62
CA SER A 861 18.82 12.25 -12.18
C SER A 861 17.82 13.20 -11.51
N GLY A 862 18.20 14.46 -11.37
CA GLY A 862 17.28 15.53 -11.01
C GLY A 862 16.25 15.79 -12.11
N GLY A 863 15.02 16.13 -11.72
CA GLY A 863 13.96 16.51 -12.64
C GLY A 863 14.18 17.89 -13.25
N ILE A 864 13.56 18.13 -14.40
CA ILE A 864 13.63 19.42 -15.11
C ILE A 864 12.72 20.45 -14.43
N GLY A 865 13.20 21.69 -14.29
CA GLY A 865 12.44 22.83 -13.77
C GLY A 865 11.45 23.42 -14.79
N GLY A 866 10.52 24.23 -14.31
CA GLY A 866 9.52 24.90 -15.15
C GLY A 866 10.13 25.86 -16.18
N VAL A 867 9.57 25.86 -17.38
CA VAL A 867 10.09 26.60 -18.56
C VAL A 867 10.06 28.12 -18.36
N LEU A 868 9.14 28.66 -17.56
CA LEU A 868 9.02 30.10 -17.30
C LEU A 868 9.76 30.53 -16.03
N LEU A 869 9.66 29.74 -14.96
CA LEU A 869 10.33 30.00 -13.70
C LEU A 869 10.54 28.69 -12.98
N GLY A 870 11.79 28.20 -12.97
CA GLY A 870 12.08 26.91 -12.39
C GLY A 870 13.55 26.56 -12.35
N ARG A 871 13.94 25.80 -11.32
CA ARG A 871 15.28 25.23 -11.21
C ARG A 871 15.18 23.72 -11.39
N ASN A 872 16.14 23.12 -12.08
CA ASN A 872 16.27 21.67 -12.10
C ASN A 872 16.54 21.15 -10.68
N GLY A 873 16.05 19.94 -10.40
CA GLY A 873 16.43 19.22 -9.20
C GLY A 873 17.91 18.83 -9.25
N SER A 874 18.49 18.57 -8.07
CA SER A 874 19.83 18.02 -8.01
C SER A 874 19.80 16.53 -8.31
N ASP A 875 20.84 16.02 -8.97
CA ASP A 875 21.08 14.58 -9.04
C ASP A 875 21.28 14.01 -7.63
N GLY A 876 20.92 12.75 -7.47
CA GLY A 876 21.17 12.01 -6.25
C GLY A 876 22.66 11.78 -6.01
N LEU A 877 23.02 11.57 -4.75
CA LEU A 877 24.39 11.23 -4.39
C LEU A 877 24.67 9.74 -4.63
N PRO A 878 25.89 9.40 -5.13
CA PRO A 878 26.30 8.03 -5.42
C PRO A 878 26.61 7.21 -4.18
#